data_AF-A0A6I9PI04-F1
#
_entry.id   AF-A0A6I9PI04-F1
#
_cell.length_a   1.000
_cell.length_b   1.000
_cell.length_c   1.000
_cell.angle_alpha   90.00
_cell.angle_beta   90.00
_cell.angle_gamma   90.00
#
_symmetry.space_group_name_H-M   'P 1'
#
loop_
_entity.id
_entity.type
_entity.pdbx_description
1 polymer ?
#
loop_
_entity_poly.entity_id
_entity_poly.type
_entity_poly.pdbx_seq_one_letter_code
_entity_poly.pdbx_strand_id
1 'polypeptide(L)'
;MDTSSETESYDRTRVHRRRGREAHHRPGRDRGRAGGSGSEPRPADMSEKISTLASTLQDTSRNLTKVDRMLGHYREHTDDQAEAMTLLRENLEESISQLQTQRVSRTNGAPSASASASTLHTSDLEAGSGSDDQRFFPTSPLKDYTSTPDRTRRSQSAGVRFKEASLPGEDIHVLHQSLRDLHCGQLRLSDDLDREILRRNRADIDTRRAMESLTELTPTSPRQASVSSRVERRLQELEREMHCGQGGVERERRPKQRVAVSDELHETSGRQKVQGHEREEAVAARLLKAEKSKMEQELERARRLLEQSEDSRESLSQKVYYLSLEKEVVELRTQLRTASVRGEVEELKRTLDRKEKERLHLSIQVEELSSDLPRREQQQLRMLDQLKETQSRGQAERRETETLLQESTRSREELKSRAQEAVRQWRAKCRRLQKELEETSSQAQFHTDKASQAAREKESSHAQLKALSQQTEAARRELAEILGRLAQREEELHRKDVELSEARQRQLSLEQDNREVREASAALEEETQRLAAVQTRLKEENQSLEEKADSLARRCHRDQDTQAEFQASMKQMTSAHSRLVQLLAEEESSKKALQKGLLELQAKLTAVQEERAALGQQLQLEREVHQTELDNTRAIMEDTRTKKFREVQDNLTLCLQEREEMQAHLEEVK
;
A
#
# COMPACT_ATOMS: atom_id res chain seq x y z
N MET A 1 -1.07 63.40 -33.63
CA MET A 1 -1.68 62.12 -34.02
C MET A 1 -1.05 61.73 -35.31
N ASP A 2 -0.14 60.76 -35.29
CA ASP A 2 0.29 59.92 -36.42
C ASP A 2 1.24 58.84 -35.86
N THR A 3 1.38 57.72 -36.57
CA THR A 3 2.08 56.51 -36.09
C THR A 3 3.25 56.12 -36.99
N SER A 4 4.43 55.94 -36.38
CA SER A 4 5.56 55.16 -36.90
C SER A 4 6.20 54.45 -35.69
N SER A 5 6.61 53.17 -35.69
CA SER A 5 7.29 52.36 -36.72
C SER A 5 8.75 52.74 -36.94
N GLU A 6 9.64 52.15 -36.15
CA GLU A 6 11.04 51.91 -36.51
C GLU A 6 11.40 50.44 -36.20
N THR A 7 12.37 49.91 -36.93
CA THR A 7 12.78 48.49 -36.96
C THR A 7 14.31 48.45 -37.08
N GLU A 8 14.91 47.26 -37.27
CA GLU A 8 16.36 47.03 -37.46
C GLU A 8 17.23 47.23 -36.20
N SER A 9 18.44 46.64 -36.10
CA SER A 9 19.21 45.94 -37.14
C SER A 9 19.80 44.60 -36.69
N TYR A 10 19.89 43.66 -37.64
CA TYR A 10 20.76 42.48 -37.58
C TYR A 10 22.03 42.81 -38.37
N ASP A 11 23.21 42.78 -37.73
CA ASP A 11 24.49 42.90 -38.44
C ASP A 11 25.26 41.56 -38.47
N ARG A 12 26.09 41.37 -39.51
CA ARG A 12 26.53 40.06 -39.98
C ARG A 12 28.05 39.99 -40.21
N THR A 13 28.64 38.90 -39.72
CA THR A 13 29.98 38.40 -40.06
C THR A 13 31.21 39.18 -39.55
N ARG A 14 32.00 38.52 -38.69
CA ARG A 14 33.40 38.22 -39.03
C ARG A 14 33.92 36.99 -38.29
N VAL A 15 34.26 35.94 -39.06
CA VAL A 15 34.93 34.76 -38.51
C VAL A 15 36.43 35.00 -38.45
N HIS A 16 36.98 35.11 -37.25
CA HIS A 16 38.42 34.98 -37.02
C HIS A 16 38.69 33.89 -36.00
N ARG A 17 39.28 32.78 -36.48
CA ARG A 17 39.89 31.76 -35.63
C ARG A 17 41.07 32.40 -34.89
N ARG A 18 41.13 32.26 -33.56
CA ARG A 18 42.41 32.12 -32.86
C ARG A 18 42.51 30.72 -32.26
N ARG A 19 43.71 30.13 -32.37
CA ARG A 19 44.03 28.75 -31.98
C ARG A 19 45.32 28.80 -31.15
N GLY A 20 45.19 28.52 -29.87
CA GLY A 20 46.23 28.58 -28.83
C GLY A 20 45.49 28.41 -27.49
N ARG A 21 45.73 27.43 -26.63
CA ARG A 21 46.87 26.50 -26.40
C ARG A 21 48.03 27.06 -25.55
N GLU A 22 47.66 27.62 -24.40
CA GLU A 22 48.43 27.67 -23.15
C GLU A 22 47.46 27.19 -22.04
N ALA A 23 47.70 26.24 -21.15
CA ALA A 23 48.89 25.56 -20.61
C ALA A 23 49.58 26.28 -19.42
N HIS A 24 49.23 25.85 -18.21
CA HIS A 24 49.81 26.23 -16.90
C HIS A 24 49.46 27.67 -16.46
N HIS A 25 49.44 28.04 -15.17
CA HIS A 25 50.18 27.49 -14.02
C HIS A 25 49.34 27.26 -12.74
N ARG A 26 49.82 26.34 -11.89
CA ARG A 26 49.67 26.44 -10.42
C ARG A 26 50.74 27.41 -9.89
N PRO A 27 50.41 28.35 -8.99
CA PRO A 27 51.35 28.78 -7.96
C PRO A 27 51.41 27.69 -6.87
N GLY A 28 52.59 27.17 -6.59
CA GLY A 28 52.82 26.31 -5.44
C GLY A 28 53.28 27.12 -4.24
N ARG A 29 52.96 26.63 -3.02
CA ARG A 29 53.56 26.96 -1.72
C ARG A 29 54.58 28.11 -1.66
N ASP A 30 54.31 29.07 -0.79
CA ASP A 30 55.38 29.68 0.01
C ASP A 30 55.41 29.05 1.43
N ARG A 31 56.56 29.13 2.12
CA ARG A 31 56.80 28.50 3.44
C ARG A 31 57.13 29.56 4.49
N GLY A 32 56.12 30.07 5.19
CA GLY A 32 56.30 30.85 6.41
C GLY A 32 56.41 29.97 7.67
N ARG A 33 57.50 30.07 8.44
CA ARG A 33 57.67 29.43 9.76
C ARG A 33 57.81 30.50 10.85
N ALA A 34 57.30 30.19 12.03
CA ALA A 34 57.44 30.91 13.31
C ALA A 34 56.51 32.13 13.51
N GLY A 35 56.39 32.54 14.78
CA GLY A 35 55.61 33.70 15.22
C GLY A 35 54.20 33.35 15.70
N GLY A 36 54.06 33.05 17.00
CA GLY A 36 52.78 33.15 17.67
C GLY A 36 52.58 34.58 18.19
N SER A 37 51.55 35.27 17.73
CA SER A 37 51.02 36.47 18.39
C SER A 37 49.52 36.54 18.20
N GLY A 38 48.80 36.92 19.26
CA GLY A 38 47.39 37.27 19.15
C GLY A 38 47.27 38.68 18.58
N SER A 39 47.06 38.78 17.26
CA SER A 39 46.67 40.04 16.61
C SER A 39 45.17 40.04 16.38
N GLU A 40 44.46 41.02 16.94
CA GLU A 40 43.05 41.26 16.62
C GLU A 40 42.88 41.46 15.10
N PRO A 41 41.78 40.97 14.49
CA PRO A 41 41.53 41.15 13.07
C PRO A 41 41.40 42.65 12.78
N ARG A 42 42.20 43.16 11.82
CA ARG A 42 42.09 44.57 11.43
C ARG A 42 40.71 44.84 10.82
N PRO A 43 40.12 46.03 11.05
CA PRO A 43 38.77 46.34 10.55
C PRO A 43 38.69 46.34 9.02
N ALA A 44 39.80 46.55 8.31
CA ALA A 44 39.88 46.39 6.85
C ALA A 44 39.58 44.94 6.42
N ASP A 45 40.31 43.97 6.97
CA ASP A 45 40.14 42.53 6.70
C ASP A 45 38.72 42.04 7.04
N MET A 46 38.08 42.62 8.06
CA MET A 46 36.68 42.33 8.39
C MET A 46 35.72 42.96 7.38
N SER A 47 35.95 44.21 6.96
CA SER A 47 35.16 44.89 5.94
C SER A 47 35.24 44.17 4.57
N GLU A 48 36.41 43.67 4.20
CA GLU A 48 36.61 42.89 2.97
C GLU A 48 35.89 41.52 3.02
N LYS A 49 35.93 40.83 4.18
CA LYS A 49 35.15 39.59 4.40
C LYS A 49 33.64 39.85 4.38
N ILE A 50 33.18 40.94 5.00
CA ILE A 50 31.78 41.38 4.97
C ILE A 50 31.35 41.71 3.54
N SER A 51 32.20 42.41 2.76
CA SER A 51 31.92 42.74 1.35
C SER A 51 31.88 41.48 0.47
N THR A 52 32.75 40.50 0.72
CA THR A 52 32.76 39.21 0.03
C THR A 52 31.51 38.38 0.36
N LEU A 53 31.09 38.37 1.63
CA LEU A 53 29.84 37.74 2.08
C LEU A 53 28.61 38.45 1.49
N ALA A 54 28.62 39.79 1.43
CA ALA A 54 27.54 40.56 0.82
C ALA A 54 27.42 40.28 -0.70
N SER A 55 28.55 40.21 -1.42
CA SER A 55 28.55 39.85 -2.85
C SER A 55 28.02 38.43 -3.07
N THR A 56 28.55 37.44 -2.33
CA THR A 56 28.12 36.05 -2.48
C THR A 56 26.65 35.85 -2.08
N LEU A 57 26.16 36.51 -1.04
CA LEU A 57 24.73 36.54 -0.71
C LEU A 57 23.89 37.20 -1.83
N GLN A 58 24.34 38.33 -2.38
CA GLN A 58 23.67 38.99 -3.50
C GLN A 58 23.63 38.09 -4.75
N ASP A 59 24.69 37.33 -5.01
CA ASP A 59 24.75 36.36 -6.12
C ASP A 59 23.91 35.11 -5.85
N THR A 60 23.80 34.62 -4.61
CA THR A 60 22.79 33.58 -4.28
C THR A 60 21.36 34.08 -4.49
N SER A 61 21.06 35.33 -4.15
CA SER A 61 19.75 35.95 -4.41
C SER A 61 19.45 36.10 -5.92
N ARG A 62 20.44 36.51 -6.72
CA ARG A 62 20.36 36.52 -8.20
C ARG A 62 20.14 35.11 -8.78
N ASN A 63 20.78 34.09 -8.20
CA ASN A 63 20.63 32.71 -8.63
C ASN A 63 19.26 32.12 -8.24
N LEU A 64 18.78 32.37 -7.03
CA LEU A 64 17.43 31.97 -6.58
C LEU A 64 16.35 32.59 -7.46
N THR A 65 16.36 33.92 -7.64
CA THR A 65 15.39 34.62 -8.51
C THR A 65 15.48 34.20 -9.98
N LYS A 66 16.63 33.69 -10.45
CA LYS A 66 16.74 33.05 -11.77
C LYS A 66 16.12 31.64 -11.78
N VAL A 67 16.32 30.84 -10.73
CA VAL A 67 15.67 29.53 -10.57
C VAL A 67 14.15 29.69 -10.48
N ASP A 68 13.64 30.65 -9.71
CA ASP A 68 12.20 30.94 -9.60
C ASP A 68 11.59 31.27 -10.97
N ARG A 69 12.28 32.07 -11.80
CA ARG A 69 11.85 32.34 -13.18
C ARG A 69 11.84 31.09 -14.06
N MET A 70 12.87 30.24 -13.98
CA MET A 70 12.88 28.99 -14.74
C MET A 70 11.77 28.03 -14.27
N LEU A 71 11.51 27.96 -12.96
CA LEU A 71 10.39 27.19 -12.40
C LEU A 71 9.02 27.75 -12.83
N GLY A 72 8.92 29.07 -13.03
CA GLY A 72 7.77 29.71 -13.68
C GLY A 72 7.57 29.20 -15.12
N HIS A 73 8.61 29.27 -15.96
CA HIS A 73 8.54 28.80 -17.34
C HIS A 73 8.25 27.28 -17.42
N TYR A 74 8.76 26.48 -16.48
CA TYR A 74 8.42 25.05 -16.41
C TYR A 74 6.97 24.81 -16.03
N ARG A 75 6.36 25.64 -15.17
CA ARG A 75 4.92 25.56 -14.87
C ARG A 75 4.08 25.97 -16.07
N GLU A 76 4.39 27.12 -16.66
CA GLU A 76 3.75 27.63 -17.88
C GLU A 76 3.78 26.55 -18.98
N HIS A 77 4.92 25.89 -19.22
CA HIS A 77 5.00 24.78 -20.18
C HIS A 77 4.26 23.50 -19.76
N THR A 78 4.13 23.18 -18.47
CA THR A 78 3.28 22.05 -18.04
C THR A 78 1.80 22.38 -18.13
N ASP A 79 1.43 23.65 -17.97
CA ASP A 79 0.06 24.14 -18.09
C ASP A 79 -0.33 24.21 -19.58
N ASP A 80 0.53 24.75 -20.46
CA ASP A 80 0.45 24.66 -21.93
C ASP A 80 0.24 23.20 -22.38
N GLN A 81 1.03 22.28 -21.83
CA GLN A 81 0.97 20.85 -22.15
C GLN A 81 -0.32 20.21 -21.62
N ALA A 82 -0.83 20.65 -20.46
CA ALA A 82 -2.10 20.17 -19.93
C ALA A 82 -3.28 20.64 -20.79
N GLU A 83 -3.31 21.91 -21.23
CA GLU A 83 -4.31 22.44 -22.15
C GLU A 83 -4.26 21.75 -23.53
N ALA A 84 -3.07 21.51 -24.07
CA ALA A 84 -2.91 20.71 -25.29
C ALA A 84 -3.45 19.28 -25.11
N MET A 85 -3.27 18.67 -23.93
CA MET A 85 -3.78 17.34 -23.60
C MET A 85 -5.29 17.29 -23.35
N THR A 86 -5.92 18.35 -22.82
CA THR A 86 -7.39 18.44 -22.74
C THR A 86 -8.00 18.63 -24.12
N LEU A 87 -7.47 19.54 -24.93
CA LEU A 87 -7.91 19.74 -26.31
C LEU A 87 -7.79 18.44 -27.14
N LEU A 88 -6.69 17.67 -26.99
CA LEU A 88 -6.56 16.37 -27.65
C LEU A 88 -7.57 15.33 -27.16
N ARG A 89 -7.92 15.33 -25.87
CA ARG A 89 -8.98 14.45 -25.31
C ARG A 89 -10.36 14.82 -25.83
N GLU A 90 -10.69 16.11 -25.86
CA GLU A 90 -11.95 16.64 -26.39
C GLU A 90 -12.11 16.30 -27.88
N ASN A 91 -11.07 16.54 -28.70
CA ASN A 91 -11.08 16.15 -30.12
C ASN A 91 -11.22 14.62 -30.33
N LEU A 92 -10.65 13.80 -29.44
CA LEU A 92 -10.83 12.34 -29.47
C LEU A 92 -12.24 11.92 -29.04
N GLU A 93 -12.83 12.55 -28.04
CA GLU A 93 -14.20 12.30 -27.58
C GLU A 93 -15.24 12.74 -28.61
N GLU A 94 -15.03 13.88 -29.28
CA GLU A 94 -15.80 14.27 -30.45
C GLU A 94 -15.66 13.25 -31.59
N SER A 95 -14.44 12.81 -31.91
CA SER A 95 -14.21 11.81 -32.97
C SER A 95 -14.88 10.46 -32.65
N ILE A 96 -14.82 10.02 -31.39
CA ILE A 96 -15.53 8.83 -30.90
C ILE A 96 -17.04 9.03 -31.03
N SER A 97 -17.57 10.20 -30.65
CA SER A 97 -19.00 10.54 -30.76
C SER A 97 -19.48 10.59 -32.21
N GLN A 98 -18.66 11.12 -33.13
CA GLN A 98 -18.91 11.09 -34.58
C GLN A 98 -18.89 9.65 -35.13
N LEU A 99 -17.95 8.81 -34.71
CA LEU A 99 -17.89 7.40 -35.11
C LEU A 99 -19.06 6.57 -34.54
N GLN A 100 -19.51 6.86 -33.32
CA GLN A 100 -20.70 6.24 -32.72
C GLN A 100 -21.98 6.67 -33.44
N THR A 101 -22.20 7.96 -33.65
CA THR A 101 -23.38 8.47 -34.40
C THR A 101 -23.38 8.01 -35.86
N GLN A 102 -22.23 7.93 -36.52
CA GLN A 102 -22.12 7.34 -37.86
C GLN A 102 -22.43 5.83 -37.86
N ARG A 103 -22.02 5.08 -36.82
CA ARG A 103 -22.33 3.65 -36.68
C ARG A 103 -23.83 3.42 -36.44
N VAL A 104 -24.46 4.20 -35.54
CA VAL A 104 -25.90 4.18 -35.27
C VAL A 104 -26.72 4.57 -36.52
N SER A 105 -26.24 5.58 -37.26
CA SER A 105 -26.88 5.99 -38.53
C SER A 105 -26.82 4.89 -39.59
N ARG A 106 -25.75 4.08 -39.61
CA ARG A 106 -25.64 2.90 -40.49
C ARG A 106 -26.54 1.74 -40.05
N THR A 107 -26.75 1.51 -38.74
CA THR A 107 -27.60 0.40 -38.27
C THR A 107 -29.10 0.62 -38.47
N ASN A 108 -29.54 1.86 -38.67
CA ASN A 108 -30.95 2.18 -38.93
C ASN A 108 -31.36 1.94 -40.41
N GLY A 109 -30.43 1.52 -41.27
CA GLY A 109 -30.64 1.29 -42.70
C GLY A 109 -31.04 -0.13 -43.09
N ALA A 110 -32.30 -0.50 -42.82
CA ALA A 110 -33.00 -1.72 -43.26
C ALA A 110 -32.52 -3.09 -42.70
N PRO A 111 -33.44 -3.99 -42.28
CA PRO A 111 -33.10 -5.35 -41.84
C PRO A 111 -33.15 -6.37 -42.99
N SER A 112 -32.14 -7.23 -43.11
CA SER A 112 -32.21 -8.50 -43.86
C SER A 112 -31.14 -9.48 -43.42
N ALA A 113 -31.42 -10.78 -43.56
CA ALA A 113 -30.66 -11.85 -42.93
C ALA A 113 -29.53 -12.43 -43.81
N SER A 114 -28.36 -12.60 -43.21
CA SER A 114 -27.43 -13.70 -43.50
C SER A 114 -26.51 -13.90 -42.30
N ALA A 115 -26.03 -15.13 -42.08
CA ALA A 115 -25.41 -15.54 -40.82
C ALA A 115 -23.88 -15.68 -40.88
N SER A 116 -23.28 -15.85 -39.69
CA SER A 116 -21.96 -16.47 -39.46
C SER A 116 -20.69 -15.66 -39.81
N ALA A 117 -20.39 -14.67 -38.97
CA ALA A 117 -19.01 -14.35 -38.57
C ALA A 117 -18.99 -13.95 -37.08
N SER A 118 -18.04 -14.46 -36.30
CA SER A 118 -18.09 -14.36 -34.82
C SER A 118 -17.83 -12.96 -34.28
N THR A 119 -18.88 -12.25 -33.87
CA THR A 119 -18.76 -11.06 -33.00
C THR A 119 -18.85 -11.50 -31.53
N LEU A 120 -17.71 -11.52 -30.84
CA LEU A 120 -17.71 -11.63 -29.37
C LEU A 120 -18.41 -10.40 -28.78
N HIS A 121 -19.47 -10.60 -28.01
CA HIS A 121 -20.15 -9.51 -27.32
C HIS A 121 -19.28 -8.96 -26.19
N THR A 122 -19.13 -7.63 -26.14
CA THR A 122 -18.55 -6.91 -25.00
C THR A 122 -19.55 -6.88 -23.84
N SER A 123 -19.71 -8.02 -23.18
CA SER A 123 -20.70 -8.21 -22.11
C SER A 123 -20.25 -9.16 -20.99
N ASP A 124 -19.04 -9.75 -21.10
CA ASP A 124 -18.55 -10.83 -20.24
C ASP A 124 -17.28 -10.45 -19.46
N LEU A 125 -17.10 -9.14 -19.19
CA LEU A 125 -15.98 -8.58 -18.42
C LEU A 125 -16.43 -7.67 -17.25
N GLU A 126 -17.69 -7.79 -16.82
CA GLU A 126 -18.23 -7.10 -15.62
C GLU A 126 -18.55 -8.09 -14.49
N ALA A 127 -17.52 -8.86 -14.09
CA ALA A 127 -17.60 -9.80 -12.98
C ALA A 127 -16.22 -10.04 -12.33
N GLY A 128 -15.70 -9.09 -11.55
CA GLY A 128 -14.53 -9.35 -10.70
C GLY A 128 -13.61 -8.16 -10.44
N SER A 129 -14.08 -7.15 -9.69
CA SER A 129 -13.17 -6.14 -9.11
C SER A 129 -12.39 -6.75 -7.93
N GLY A 130 -11.34 -7.50 -8.25
CA GLY A 130 -10.39 -8.12 -7.32
C GLY A 130 -8.97 -7.83 -7.77
N SER A 131 -8.36 -6.77 -7.25
CA SER A 131 -7.07 -6.25 -7.70
C SER A 131 -5.88 -6.98 -7.05
N ASP A 132 -5.69 -8.25 -7.43
CA ASP A 132 -4.48 -9.03 -7.09
C ASP A 132 -3.44 -8.99 -8.22
N ASP A 133 -2.17 -9.17 -7.85
CA ASP A 133 -0.94 -9.04 -8.65
C ASP A 133 -1.05 -9.31 -10.17
N GLN A 134 -0.92 -8.24 -10.96
CA GLN A 134 -0.50 -8.30 -12.36
C GLN A 134 0.95 -8.81 -12.45
N ARG A 135 1.11 -10.13 -12.48
CA ARG A 135 2.40 -10.79 -12.72
C ARG A 135 2.85 -10.57 -14.17
N PHE A 136 3.71 -9.57 -14.37
CA PHE A 136 4.48 -9.40 -15.59
C PHE A 136 5.34 -10.65 -15.85
N PHE A 137 5.11 -11.34 -16.96
CA PHE A 137 5.98 -12.43 -17.43
C PHE A 137 7.20 -11.84 -18.16
N PRO A 138 8.45 -12.14 -17.74
CA PRO A 138 9.64 -11.66 -18.44
C PRO A 138 9.78 -12.26 -19.84
N THR A 139 9.81 -11.41 -20.87
CA THR A 139 9.92 -11.82 -22.28
C THR A 139 11.37 -12.02 -22.73
N SER A 140 12.05 -13.04 -22.18
CA SER A 140 13.39 -13.46 -22.61
C SER A 140 13.56 -14.98 -22.61
N PRO A 141 13.66 -15.65 -23.77
CA PRO A 141 14.12 -17.03 -23.85
C PRO A 141 15.65 -17.05 -23.74
N LEU A 142 16.17 -17.01 -22.50
CA LEU A 142 17.59 -17.26 -22.24
C LEU A 142 17.91 -18.70 -22.64
N LYS A 143 18.79 -18.87 -23.63
CA LYS A 143 19.08 -20.16 -24.25
C LYS A 143 20.56 -20.50 -24.10
N ASP A 144 20.86 -21.18 -23.00
CA ASP A 144 22.22 -21.62 -22.67
C ASP A 144 22.78 -22.53 -23.77
N TYR A 145 23.91 -22.12 -24.34
CA TYR A 145 24.70 -22.94 -25.27
C TYR A 145 26.01 -23.35 -24.61
N THR A 146 25.97 -24.49 -23.93
CA THR A 146 27.18 -25.25 -23.61
C THR A 146 27.81 -25.82 -24.89
N SER A 147 29.09 -26.16 -24.82
CA SER A 147 29.99 -26.20 -25.97
C SER A 147 30.09 -27.54 -26.71
N THR A 148 30.19 -27.44 -28.05
CA THR A 148 30.86 -28.38 -28.99
C THR A 148 30.30 -29.81 -29.21
N PRO A 149 30.68 -30.53 -30.29
CA PRO A 149 31.35 -30.11 -31.55
C PRO A 149 30.64 -30.54 -32.87
N ASP A 150 31.06 -29.91 -33.97
CA ASP A 150 31.24 -30.44 -35.34
C ASP A 150 30.20 -31.38 -36.00
N ARG A 151 29.54 -30.93 -37.09
CA ARG A 151 29.80 -31.51 -38.45
C ARG A 151 29.23 -30.72 -39.64
N THR A 152 30.05 -30.63 -40.70
CA THR A 152 29.71 -30.48 -42.14
C THR A 152 29.16 -29.15 -42.70
N ARG A 153 29.83 -28.66 -43.76
CA ARG A 153 29.56 -27.46 -44.57
C ARG A 153 28.27 -27.52 -45.40
N ARG A 154 27.62 -26.36 -45.64
CA ARG A 154 27.19 -26.00 -47.02
C ARG A 154 27.10 -24.48 -47.29
N SER A 155 27.71 -24.09 -48.41
CA SER A 155 27.55 -22.89 -49.26
C SER A 155 27.04 -21.54 -48.72
N GLN A 156 27.97 -20.58 -48.71
CA GLN A 156 27.87 -19.16 -49.09
C GLN A 156 26.53 -18.61 -49.66
N SER A 157 26.16 -17.41 -49.19
CA SER A 157 25.57 -16.33 -50.00
C SER A 157 26.15 -14.98 -49.53
N ALA A 158 26.03 -13.91 -50.33
CA ALA A 158 26.81 -12.69 -50.15
C ALA A 158 26.26 -11.73 -49.08
N GLY A 159 27.12 -11.30 -48.15
CA GLY A 159 26.88 -10.19 -47.23
C GLY A 159 28.04 -9.19 -47.30
N VAL A 160 27.73 -7.89 -47.43
CA VAL A 160 28.74 -6.83 -47.51
C VAL A 160 29.43 -6.67 -46.16
N ARG A 161 30.74 -6.94 -46.09
CA ARG A 161 31.55 -6.63 -44.91
C ARG A 161 31.74 -5.13 -44.79
N PHE A 162 30.99 -4.50 -43.88
CA PHE A 162 31.39 -3.21 -43.34
C PHE A 162 32.71 -3.38 -42.57
N LYS A 163 33.56 -2.36 -42.62
CA LYS A 163 34.89 -2.38 -42.03
C LYS A 163 34.76 -2.14 -40.52
N GLU A 164 34.85 -3.22 -39.74
CA GLU A 164 34.70 -3.20 -38.28
C GLU A 164 35.67 -2.19 -37.65
N ALA A 165 35.12 -1.08 -37.16
CA ALA A 165 35.75 -0.32 -36.09
C ALA A 165 35.54 -1.13 -34.80
N SER A 166 36.63 -1.40 -34.08
CA SER A 166 36.63 -2.32 -32.94
C SER A 166 35.90 -1.75 -31.72
N LEU A 167 34.59 -1.97 -31.67
CA LEU A 167 33.76 -1.95 -30.46
C LEU A 167 33.20 -3.36 -30.28
N PRO A 168 33.23 -3.96 -29.08
CA PRO A 168 32.74 -5.32 -28.89
C PRO A 168 31.22 -5.36 -29.07
N GLY A 169 30.71 -6.33 -29.84
CA GLY A 169 29.26 -6.45 -30.09
C GLY A 169 28.44 -6.71 -28.82
N GLU A 170 29.09 -7.16 -27.76
CA GLU A 170 28.56 -7.32 -26.41
C GLU A 170 28.05 -5.99 -25.83
N ASP A 171 28.76 -4.87 -26.03
CA ASP A 171 28.35 -3.53 -25.56
C ASP A 171 27.02 -3.09 -26.18
N ILE A 172 26.78 -3.41 -27.45
CA ILE A 172 25.54 -3.04 -28.15
C ILE A 172 24.35 -3.85 -27.61
N HIS A 173 24.56 -5.11 -27.26
CA HIS A 173 23.53 -5.92 -26.62
C HIS A 173 23.26 -5.46 -25.18
N VAL A 174 24.29 -5.12 -24.40
CA VAL A 174 24.16 -4.54 -23.06
C VAL A 174 23.48 -3.16 -23.09
N LEU A 175 23.77 -2.33 -24.09
CA LEU A 175 23.09 -1.04 -24.30
C LEU A 175 21.61 -1.22 -24.66
N HIS A 176 21.29 -2.15 -25.58
CA HIS A 176 19.89 -2.46 -25.90
C HIS A 176 19.15 -3.21 -24.79
N GLN A 177 19.86 -3.85 -23.85
CA GLN A 177 19.27 -4.42 -22.65
C GLN A 177 18.98 -3.33 -21.62
N SER A 178 19.98 -2.55 -21.22
CA SER A 178 19.82 -1.43 -20.28
C SER A 178 18.82 -0.36 -20.74
N LEU A 179 18.69 -0.08 -22.05
CA LEU A 179 17.63 0.78 -22.58
C LEU A 179 16.23 0.18 -22.44
N ARG A 180 16.07 -1.15 -22.55
CA ARG A 180 14.79 -1.83 -22.31
C ARG A 180 14.48 -1.92 -20.82
N ASP A 181 15.46 -2.24 -19.99
CA ASP A 181 15.32 -2.29 -18.54
C ASP A 181 14.97 -0.90 -17.97
N LEU A 182 15.58 0.17 -18.51
CA LEU A 182 15.23 1.56 -18.20
C LEU A 182 13.80 1.89 -18.63
N HIS A 183 13.39 1.52 -19.85
CA HIS A 183 12.03 1.76 -20.35
C HIS A 183 10.97 1.00 -19.53
N CYS A 184 11.26 -0.24 -19.12
CA CYS A 184 10.42 -1.02 -18.21
C CYS A 184 10.39 -0.42 -16.79
N GLY A 185 11.52 0.09 -16.30
CA GLY A 185 11.60 0.82 -15.03
C GLY A 185 10.81 2.13 -15.06
N GLN A 186 10.82 2.85 -16.18
CA GLN A 186 10.09 4.10 -16.37
C GLN A 186 8.57 3.88 -16.49
N LEU A 187 8.14 2.83 -17.20
CA LEU A 187 6.74 2.37 -17.21
C LEU A 187 6.27 1.99 -15.80
N ARG A 188 7.05 1.17 -15.09
CA ARG A 188 6.74 0.77 -13.72
C ARG A 188 6.69 1.96 -12.77
N LEU A 189 7.57 2.93 -12.91
CA LEU A 189 7.54 4.17 -12.11
C LEU A 189 6.27 4.99 -12.41
N SER A 190 5.78 5.03 -13.65
CA SER A 190 4.48 5.63 -13.97
C SER A 190 3.35 4.89 -13.27
N ASP A 191 3.29 3.55 -13.40
CA ASP A 191 2.32 2.70 -12.73
C ASP A 191 2.31 2.89 -11.20
N ASP A 192 3.49 2.98 -10.57
CA ASP A 192 3.64 3.18 -9.14
C ASP A 192 3.25 4.62 -8.72
N LEU A 193 3.53 5.63 -9.56
CA LEU A 193 3.09 7.03 -9.37
C LEU A 193 1.56 7.17 -9.53
N ASP A 194 0.95 6.55 -10.53
CA ASP A 194 -0.50 6.58 -10.75
C ASP A 194 -1.24 5.90 -9.59
N ARG A 195 -0.70 4.79 -9.06
CA ARG A 195 -1.19 4.15 -7.81
C ARG A 195 -1.04 5.08 -6.60
N GLU A 196 0.03 5.86 -6.51
CA GLU A 196 0.23 6.84 -5.43
C GLU A 196 -0.72 8.05 -5.56
N ILE A 197 -0.92 8.57 -6.76
CA ILE A 197 -1.89 9.66 -7.06
C ILE A 197 -3.30 9.19 -6.70
N LEU A 198 -3.70 7.97 -7.08
CA LEU A 198 -5.01 7.41 -6.71
C LEU A 198 -5.14 7.18 -5.19
N ARG A 199 -4.08 6.76 -4.50
CA ARG A 199 -4.07 6.61 -3.04
C ARG A 199 -4.19 7.97 -2.35
N ARG A 200 -3.43 8.97 -2.82
CA ARG A 200 -3.47 10.34 -2.32
C ARG A 200 -4.84 10.96 -2.54
N ASN A 201 -5.41 10.86 -3.74
CA ASN A 201 -6.73 11.41 -4.05
C ASN A 201 -7.82 10.78 -3.16
N ARG A 202 -7.72 9.49 -2.81
CA ARG A 202 -8.61 8.88 -1.81
C ARG A 202 -8.41 9.48 -0.42
N ALA A 203 -7.18 9.63 0.06
CA ALA A 203 -6.88 10.26 1.34
C ALA A 203 -7.31 11.74 1.40
N ASP A 204 -7.13 12.50 0.33
CA ASP A 204 -7.55 13.90 0.20
C ASP A 204 -9.09 14.01 0.12
N ILE A 205 -9.79 13.01 -0.45
CA ILE A 205 -11.27 12.89 -0.40
C ILE A 205 -11.76 12.50 1.00
N ASP A 206 -11.12 11.54 1.66
CA ASP A 206 -11.55 11.05 2.97
C ASP A 206 -11.25 12.07 4.09
N THR A 207 -10.17 12.83 3.98
CA THR A 207 -9.89 13.98 4.87
C THR A 207 -10.84 15.16 4.61
N ARG A 208 -11.20 15.45 3.34
CA ARG A 208 -12.30 16.38 3.03
C ARG A 208 -13.61 15.90 3.64
N ARG A 209 -14.01 14.65 3.45
CA ARG A 209 -15.22 14.07 4.06
C ARG A 209 -15.19 14.12 5.58
N ALA A 210 -14.03 13.97 6.21
CA ALA A 210 -13.87 14.13 7.66
C ALA A 210 -14.04 15.61 8.10
N MET A 211 -13.48 16.57 7.36
CA MET A 211 -13.71 18.00 7.63
C MET A 211 -15.17 18.42 7.34
N GLU A 212 -15.78 17.88 6.29
CA GLU A 212 -17.21 18.04 5.97
C GLU A 212 -18.05 17.46 7.09
N SER A 213 -17.77 16.26 7.60
CA SER A 213 -18.44 15.65 8.76
C SER A 213 -18.31 16.52 10.02
N LEU A 214 -17.15 17.12 10.28
CA LEU A 214 -16.95 18.07 11.37
C LEU A 214 -17.70 19.41 11.13
N THR A 215 -17.87 19.80 9.88
CA THR A 215 -18.64 20.98 9.46
C THR A 215 -20.15 20.72 9.54
N GLU A 216 -20.60 19.49 9.29
CA GLU A 216 -21.98 18.99 9.49
C GLU A 216 -22.32 18.72 10.96
N LEU A 217 -21.31 18.62 11.84
CA LEU A 217 -21.47 18.59 13.30
C LEU A 217 -21.44 19.98 13.95
N THR A 218 -21.22 21.06 13.19
CA THR A 218 -21.28 22.45 13.67
C THR A 218 -22.51 23.31 13.27
N PRO A 219 -23.52 22.86 12.47
CA PRO A 219 -24.76 23.60 12.30
C PRO A 219 -25.78 23.22 13.38
N THR A 220 -26.30 24.24 14.07
CA THR A 220 -27.40 24.16 15.07
C THR A 220 -27.08 23.42 16.38
N SER A 221 -27.04 24.19 17.47
CA SER A 221 -27.08 23.68 18.85
C SER A 221 -28.39 22.90 19.09
N PRO A 222 -28.38 21.75 19.81
CA PRO A 222 -29.51 20.81 19.88
C PRO A 222 -30.76 21.30 20.65
N ARG A 223 -30.87 22.60 20.94
CA ARG A 223 -31.89 23.18 21.82
C ARG A 223 -33.15 23.71 21.12
N GLN A 224 -33.13 23.89 19.79
CA GLN A 224 -34.26 24.49 19.06
C GLN A 224 -35.18 23.47 18.34
N ALA A 225 -34.63 22.40 17.74
CA ALA A 225 -35.43 21.42 16.98
C ALA A 225 -36.49 20.69 17.82
N SER A 226 -36.23 20.49 19.12
CA SER A 226 -37.13 19.80 20.06
C SER A 226 -38.43 20.56 20.36
N VAL A 227 -38.47 21.88 20.12
CA VAL A 227 -39.68 22.70 20.31
C VAL A 227 -40.63 22.53 19.12
N SER A 228 -40.11 22.59 17.88
CA SER A 228 -40.94 22.51 16.66
C SER A 228 -41.68 21.18 16.57
N SER A 229 -40.96 20.06 16.73
CA SER A 229 -41.53 18.70 16.70
C SER A 229 -42.58 18.44 17.81
N ARG A 230 -42.58 19.24 18.89
CA ARG A 230 -43.57 19.15 19.96
C ARG A 230 -44.85 19.92 19.62
N VAL A 231 -44.74 21.07 18.95
CA VAL A 231 -45.90 21.84 18.47
C VAL A 231 -46.59 21.10 17.32
N GLU A 232 -45.82 20.55 16.38
CA GLU A 232 -46.32 19.82 15.22
C GLU A 232 -47.13 18.56 15.61
N ARG A 233 -46.63 17.77 16.57
CA ARG A 233 -47.41 16.65 17.15
C ARG A 233 -48.69 17.12 17.83
N ARG A 234 -48.69 18.28 18.49
CA ARG A 234 -49.86 18.79 19.21
C ARG A 234 -50.97 19.29 18.29
N LEU A 235 -50.62 19.81 17.11
CA LEU A 235 -51.57 20.12 16.05
C LEU A 235 -52.21 18.85 15.49
N GLN A 236 -51.40 17.83 15.19
CA GLN A 236 -51.90 16.54 14.69
C GLN A 236 -52.71 15.74 15.72
N GLU A 237 -52.59 16.00 17.03
CA GLU A 237 -53.51 15.45 18.04
C GLU A 237 -54.92 16.07 17.89
N LEU A 238 -54.99 17.41 17.82
CA LEU A 238 -56.26 18.14 17.72
C LEU A 238 -57.05 17.81 16.44
N GLU A 239 -56.38 17.60 15.31
CA GLU A 239 -57.03 17.18 14.05
C GLU A 239 -57.67 15.78 14.15
N ARG A 240 -57.06 14.88 14.95
CA ARG A 240 -57.57 13.51 15.17
C ARG A 240 -58.74 13.50 16.16
N GLU A 241 -58.68 14.34 17.20
CA GLU A 241 -59.76 14.48 18.19
C GLU A 241 -61.09 14.96 17.56
N MET A 242 -61.06 15.81 16.53
CA MET A 242 -62.28 16.25 15.83
C MET A 242 -62.99 15.16 14.98
N HIS A 243 -62.32 14.04 14.65
CA HIS A 243 -62.84 13.07 13.67
C HIS A 243 -63.29 11.72 14.25
N CYS A 244 -63.09 11.48 15.55
CA CYS A 244 -63.47 10.23 16.23
C CYS A 244 -64.66 10.41 17.21
N GLY A 245 -65.54 11.37 16.93
CA GLY A 245 -66.47 11.97 17.90
C GLY A 245 -67.97 11.69 17.75
N GLN A 246 -68.42 10.67 17.00
CA GLN A 246 -69.85 10.27 17.01
C GLN A 246 -70.08 8.84 16.47
N GLY A 247 -70.68 7.95 17.29
CA GLY A 247 -71.00 6.58 16.87
C GLY A 247 -71.72 5.73 17.92
N GLY A 248 -73.06 5.66 17.84
CA GLY A 248 -73.92 4.82 18.69
C GLY A 248 -74.25 5.42 20.07
N VAL A 249 -75.22 4.91 20.84
CA VAL A 249 -76.14 3.75 20.67
C VAL A 249 -77.51 4.10 21.34
N GLU A 250 -78.54 3.25 21.15
CA GLU A 250 -79.85 3.16 21.85
C GLU A 250 -81.07 3.83 21.18
N ARG A 251 -82.31 3.31 21.31
CA ARG A 251 -82.85 1.93 21.43
C ARG A 251 -84.39 2.00 21.16
N GLU A 252 -84.94 0.97 20.54
CA GLU A 252 -86.30 0.41 20.76
C GLU A 252 -87.52 1.32 21.05
N ARG A 253 -88.51 1.39 20.12
CA ARG A 253 -89.97 1.11 20.36
C ARG A 253 -90.88 1.31 19.12
N ARG A 254 -92.04 0.63 19.16
CA ARG A 254 -93.25 0.64 18.28
C ARG A 254 -94.48 0.45 19.21
N PRO A 255 -95.79 0.39 18.82
CA PRO A 255 -96.48 0.48 17.50
C PRO A 255 -97.77 1.38 17.51
N LYS A 256 -98.71 1.16 16.55
CA LYS A 256 -100.15 1.59 16.45
C LYS A 256 -100.37 3.00 15.80
N GLN A 257 -101.50 3.36 15.15
CA GLN A 257 -102.85 2.75 14.89
C GLN A 257 -103.47 3.46 13.64
N ARG A 258 -104.37 2.91 12.77
CA ARG A 258 -105.87 2.79 12.78
C ARG A 258 -106.31 2.18 11.40
N VAL A 259 -107.24 1.21 11.23
CA VAL A 259 -108.75 1.18 11.33
C VAL A 259 -109.45 1.92 10.15
N ALA A 260 -109.89 1.22 9.07
CA ALA A 260 -111.24 0.64 8.76
C ALA A 260 -112.16 1.64 7.96
N VAL A 261 -113.34 1.36 7.34
CA VAL A 261 -114.38 0.29 7.34
C VAL A 261 -115.05 0.21 5.92
N SER A 262 -115.76 -0.88 5.57
CA SER A 262 -116.89 -0.91 4.59
C SER A 262 -117.87 -2.06 4.92
N ASP A 263 -119.21 -1.84 4.82
CA ASP A 263 -120.29 -2.83 4.50
C ASP A 263 -121.72 -2.35 4.89
N GLU A 264 -122.65 -2.25 3.92
CA GLU A 264 -124.14 -2.24 4.03
C GLU A 264 -124.70 -2.75 2.67
N LEU A 265 -125.67 -3.67 2.46
CA LEU A 265 -126.94 -4.14 3.09
C LEU A 265 -128.23 -3.58 2.44
N HIS A 266 -129.01 -4.43 1.71
CA HIS A 266 -130.44 -4.75 1.98
C HIS A 266 -131.16 -5.59 0.87
N GLU A 267 -132.30 -6.21 1.25
CA GLU A 267 -133.21 -7.06 0.44
C GLU A 267 -134.70 -6.81 0.84
N THR A 268 -135.72 -7.32 0.12
CA THR A 268 -137.17 -6.98 0.31
C THR A 268 -138.16 -8.18 0.29
N SER A 269 -139.48 -7.99 0.56
CA SER A 269 -140.42 -9.04 1.06
C SER A 269 -141.88 -9.03 0.48
N GLY A 270 -142.73 -10.07 0.70
CA GLY A 270 -144.11 -10.24 0.09
C GLY A 270 -145.11 -11.27 0.73
N ARG A 271 -146.40 -11.35 0.25
CA ARG A 271 -147.64 -12.05 0.81
C ARG A 271 -148.78 -12.27 -0.27
N GLN A 272 -149.95 -12.99 -0.20
CA GLN A 272 -150.62 -14.10 0.57
C GLN A 272 -152.06 -14.55 0.03
N LYS A 273 -152.38 -15.87 -0.09
CA LYS A 273 -153.71 -16.64 0.07
C LYS A 273 -155.03 -16.31 -0.75
N VAL A 274 -156.18 -17.05 -0.70
CA VAL A 274 -156.55 -18.51 -0.95
C VAL A 274 -158.10 -18.89 -0.84
N GLN A 275 -158.66 -19.80 -1.69
CA GLN A 275 -159.96 -20.61 -1.64
C GLN A 275 -161.37 -19.90 -1.58
N GLY A 276 -162.59 -20.51 -1.74
CA GLY A 276 -163.15 -21.90 -1.94
C GLY A 276 -164.71 -21.95 -2.29
N HIS A 277 -165.41 -23.12 -2.43
CA HIS A 277 -166.80 -23.26 -3.01
C HIS A 277 -167.58 -24.63 -2.71
N GLU A 278 -168.97 -24.77 -2.69
CA GLU A 278 -169.86 -26.05 -2.75
C GLU A 278 -171.49 -25.93 -2.68
N ARG A 279 -172.40 -26.98 -2.48
CA ARG A 279 -173.88 -27.19 -3.03
C ARG A 279 -175.09 -28.04 -2.31
N GLU A 280 -176.38 -28.16 -2.89
CA GLU A 280 -177.59 -29.21 -2.90
C GLU A 280 -179.11 -28.90 -2.33
N GLU A 281 -180.39 -29.50 -2.47
CA GLU A 281 -181.26 -30.66 -3.09
C GLU A 281 -182.94 -30.55 -3.12
N ALA A 282 -183.87 -31.60 -3.32
CA ALA A 282 -185.42 -31.62 -3.66
C ALA A 282 -186.48 -32.70 -2.97
N VAL A 283 -187.77 -33.21 -3.26
CA VAL A 283 -189.03 -33.26 -4.22
C VAL A 283 -190.40 -34.06 -3.74
N ALA A 284 -191.70 -34.01 -4.31
CA ALA A 284 -193.01 -34.83 -3.95
C ALA A 284 -194.42 -34.86 -4.84
N ALA A 285 -195.52 -35.74 -4.67
CA ALA A 285 -196.93 -35.79 -5.38
C ALA A 285 -198.20 -36.79 -4.96
N ARG A 286 -199.54 -36.70 -5.42
CA ARG A 286 -200.83 -37.65 -5.37
C ARG A 286 -202.28 -37.07 -5.90
N LEU A 287 -203.61 -37.55 -6.05
CA LEU A 287 -204.61 -38.77 -6.03
C LEU A 287 -206.15 -38.56 -6.65
N LEU A 288 -207.24 -39.46 -6.55
CA LEU A 288 -208.67 -39.51 -7.25
C LEU A 288 -209.92 -40.36 -6.57
N LYS A 289 -211.28 -40.67 -6.90
CA LYS A 289 -212.50 -40.60 -7.92
C LYS A 289 -214.01 -41.03 -7.38
N ALA A 290 -215.21 -41.08 -8.12
CA ALA A 290 -216.70 -41.42 -7.71
C ALA A 290 -217.86 -42.01 -8.74
N GLU A 291 -219.25 -42.11 -8.45
CA GLU A 291 -220.44 -42.87 -9.15
C GLU A 291 -221.99 -42.30 -9.20
N LYS A 292 -222.96 -42.89 -10.01
CA LYS A 292 -224.50 -43.06 -9.96
C LYS A 292 -225.54 -42.35 -10.95
N SER A 293 -226.80 -42.87 -11.13
CA SER A 293 -227.78 -42.58 -12.26
C SER A 293 -229.35 -42.73 -12.03
N LYS A 294 -230.18 -42.45 -13.07
CA LYS A 294 -231.65 -42.68 -13.31
C LYS A 294 -232.72 -41.77 -12.64
N MET A 295 -233.00 -40.58 -13.22
CA MET A 295 -234.23 -39.77 -13.02
C MET A 295 -234.68 -39.00 -14.29
N GLU A 296 -234.36 -39.59 -15.45
CA GLU A 296 -235.28 -39.67 -16.58
C GLU A 296 -236.63 -40.24 -16.09
N GLN A 297 -237.72 -39.46 -16.10
CA GLN A 297 -239.11 -39.89 -16.42
C GLN A 297 -240.19 -38.77 -16.28
N GLU A 298 -241.06 -38.72 -17.30
CA GLU A 298 -242.54 -38.71 -17.21
C GLU A 298 -243.45 -37.47 -17.12
N LEU A 299 -243.04 -36.24 -16.80
CA LEU A 299 -243.88 -35.05 -17.13
C LEU A 299 -243.66 -34.55 -18.57
N GLU A 300 -243.57 -35.53 -19.47
CA GLU A 300 -242.91 -35.46 -20.77
C GLU A 300 -243.90 -35.54 -21.95
N ARG A 301 -245.20 -35.42 -21.65
CA ARG A 301 -246.32 -35.43 -22.61
C ARG A 301 -246.89 -34.03 -22.86
N ALA A 302 -246.19 -32.99 -22.41
CA ALA A 302 -246.64 -31.59 -22.41
C ALA A 302 -245.50 -30.55 -22.59
N ARG A 303 -244.35 -30.77 -23.27
CA ARG A 303 -244.14 -31.23 -24.66
C ARG A 303 -245.29 -31.03 -25.67
N ARG A 304 -244.92 -30.90 -26.94
CA ARG A 304 -245.66 -31.17 -28.19
C ARG A 304 -246.56 -30.11 -28.83
N LEU A 305 -247.03 -29.04 -28.15
CA LEU A 305 -247.92 -28.04 -28.78
C LEU A 305 -247.67 -26.54 -28.47
N LEU A 306 -246.58 -26.19 -27.79
CA LEU A 306 -245.96 -24.86 -27.94
C LEU A 306 -244.66 -24.96 -28.76
N GLU A 307 -243.97 -26.09 -28.57
CA GLU A 307 -242.84 -26.71 -29.29
C GLU A 307 -243.10 -26.98 -30.81
N GLN A 308 -243.83 -26.09 -31.51
CA GLN A 308 -244.11 -26.17 -32.96
C GLN A 308 -244.12 -24.80 -33.68
N SER A 309 -243.60 -23.73 -33.05
CA SER A 309 -243.55 -22.38 -33.63
C SER A 309 -242.15 -21.71 -33.62
N GLU A 310 -241.26 -22.11 -32.71
CA GLU A 310 -239.94 -21.45 -32.53
C GLU A 310 -238.86 -21.97 -33.52
N ASP A 311 -238.94 -23.25 -33.91
CA ASP A 311 -237.94 -23.99 -34.69
C ASP A 311 -237.48 -23.31 -35.98
N SER A 312 -238.37 -22.51 -36.59
CA SER A 312 -238.13 -21.85 -37.87
C SER A 312 -237.20 -20.62 -37.81
N ARG A 313 -236.96 -20.04 -36.62
CA ARG A 313 -236.12 -18.83 -36.47
C ARG A 313 -234.76 -19.08 -35.84
N GLU A 314 -234.62 -20.05 -34.94
CA GLU A 314 -233.37 -20.27 -34.20
C GLU A 314 -232.33 -21.09 -34.99
N SER A 315 -232.81 -22.03 -35.83
CA SER A 315 -231.99 -23.00 -36.58
C SER A 315 -230.97 -22.34 -37.52
N LEU A 316 -231.28 -21.17 -38.11
CA LEU A 316 -230.36 -20.44 -39.00
C LEU A 316 -229.27 -19.67 -38.23
N SER A 317 -229.60 -19.09 -37.07
CA SER A 317 -228.65 -18.25 -36.31
C SER A 317 -227.49 -19.07 -35.73
N GLN A 318 -227.77 -20.26 -35.19
CA GLN A 318 -226.74 -21.13 -34.61
C GLN A 318 -225.71 -21.61 -35.64
N LYS A 319 -226.11 -21.77 -36.91
CA LYS A 319 -225.25 -22.26 -38.00
C LYS A 319 -224.11 -21.28 -38.34
N VAL A 320 -224.37 -19.98 -38.26
CA VAL A 320 -223.41 -18.92 -38.60
C VAL A 320 -222.35 -18.77 -37.50
N TYR A 321 -222.76 -18.85 -36.23
CA TYR A 321 -221.86 -18.67 -35.08
C TYR A 321 -220.74 -19.73 -35.03
N TYR A 322 -221.08 -21.00 -35.30
CA TYR A 322 -220.13 -22.12 -35.23
C TYR A 322 -218.97 -21.99 -36.23
N LEU A 323 -219.25 -21.55 -37.47
CA LEU A 323 -218.26 -21.39 -38.54
C LEU A 323 -217.30 -20.20 -38.34
N SER A 324 -217.63 -19.26 -37.44
CA SER A 324 -216.73 -18.15 -37.11
C SER A 324 -215.62 -18.59 -36.17
N LEU A 325 -215.94 -19.41 -35.16
CA LEU A 325 -215.03 -19.81 -34.09
C LEU A 325 -213.91 -20.75 -34.57
N GLU A 326 -214.19 -21.64 -35.54
CA GLU A 326 -213.19 -22.60 -36.03
C GLU A 326 -212.00 -21.93 -36.74
N LYS A 327 -212.20 -20.79 -37.40
CA LYS A 327 -211.11 -20.05 -38.08
C LYS A 327 -210.12 -19.48 -37.08
N GLU A 328 -210.62 -18.82 -36.05
CA GLU A 328 -209.83 -18.13 -35.02
C GLU A 328 -208.92 -19.11 -34.25
N VAL A 329 -209.42 -20.33 -33.99
CA VAL A 329 -208.65 -21.42 -33.36
C VAL A 329 -207.51 -21.94 -34.26
N VAL A 330 -207.67 -21.93 -35.58
CA VAL A 330 -206.59 -22.33 -36.51
C VAL A 330 -205.51 -21.24 -36.59
N GLU A 331 -205.92 -19.97 -36.60
CA GLU A 331 -205.02 -18.82 -36.77
C GLU A 331 -204.15 -18.58 -35.52
N LEU A 332 -204.68 -18.79 -34.32
CA LEU A 332 -203.88 -18.78 -33.07
C LEU A 332 -202.88 -19.96 -33.01
N ARG A 333 -203.20 -21.11 -33.62
CA ARG A 333 -202.32 -22.29 -33.65
C ARG A 333 -201.13 -22.15 -34.60
N THR A 334 -201.17 -21.28 -35.60
CA THR A 334 -200.01 -20.99 -36.46
C THR A 334 -199.06 -19.99 -35.80
N GLN A 335 -199.60 -18.94 -35.17
CA GLN A 335 -198.83 -17.90 -34.47
C GLN A 335 -197.97 -18.47 -33.32
N LEU A 336 -198.49 -19.44 -32.55
CA LEU A 336 -197.73 -20.07 -31.47
C LEU A 336 -196.49 -20.83 -31.97
N ARG A 337 -196.57 -21.43 -33.16
CA ARG A 337 -195.46 -22.21 -33.74
C ARG A 337 -194.34 -21.32 -34.27
N THR A 338 -194.66 -20.20 -34.90
CA THR A 338 -193.65 -19.25 -35.39
C THR A 338 -192.95 -18.52 -34.25
N ALA A 339 -193.61 -18.33 -33.11
CA ALA A 339 -192.98 -17.81 -31.89
C ALA A 339 -191.91 -18.76 -31.32
N SER A 340 -192.18 -20.08 -31.22
CA SER A 340 -191.24 -21.07 -30.65
C SER A 340 -189.93 -21.12 -31.42
N VAL A 341 -190.00 -21.34 -32.74
CA VAL A 341 -188.81 -21.49 -33.61
C VAL A 341 -187.93 -20.24 -33.59
N ARG A 342 -188.52 -19.05 -33.43
CA ARG A 342 -187.74 -17.80 -33.31
C ARG A 342 -186.92 -17.76 -32.02
N GLY A 343 -187.45 -18.25 -30.90
CA GLY A 343 -186.73 -18.30 -29.63
C GLY A 343 -185.45 -19.14 -29.71
N GLU A 344 -185.58 -20.36 -30.22
CA GLU A 344 -184.48 -21.32 -30.39
C GLU A 344 -183.33 -20.75 -31.25
N VAL A 345 -183.66 -20.06 -32.35
CA VAL A 345 -182.68 -19.41 -33.23
C VAL A 345 -181.95 -18.26 -32.55
N GLU A 346 -182.62 -17.48 -31.70
CA GLU A 346 -181.96 -16.41 -30.93
C GLU A 346 -181.06 -16.96 -29.81
N GLU A 347 -181.39 -18.10 -29.20
CA GLU A 347 -180.51 -18.74 -28.21
C GLU A 347 -179.25 -19.34 -28.85
N LEU A 348 -179.37 -20.03 -29.99
CA LEU A 348 -178.22 -20.58 -30.71
C LEU A 348 -177.24 -19.50 -31.17
N LYS A 349 -177.72 -18.32 -31.60
CA LYS A 349 -176.83 -17.17 -31.87
C LYS A 349 -176.02 -16.78 -30.64
N ARG A 350 -176.68 -16.65 -29.47
CA ARG A 350 -176.02 -16.26 -28.21
C ARG A 350 -175.02 -17.32 -27.71
N THR A 351 -175.10 -18.59 -28.13
CA THR A 351 -174.06 -19.59 -27.82
C THR A 351 -172.88 -19.50 -28.79
N LEU A 352 -173.12 -19.29 -30.08
CA LEU A 352 -172.08 -19.07 -31.10
C LEU A 352 -171.23 -17.83 -30.78
N ASP A 353 -171.87 -16.69 -30.47
CA ASP A 353 -171.20 -15.43 -30.12
C ASP A 353 -170.25 -15.55 -28.92
N ARG A 354 -170.53 -16.48 -27.99
CA ARG A 354 -169.64 -16.78 -26.85
C ARG A 354 -168.45 -17.62 -27.30
N LYS A 355 -168.67 -18.64 -28.13
CA LYS A 355 -167.61 -19.53 -28.62
C LYS A 355 -166.65 -18.83 -29.59
N GLU A 356 -167.11 -17.84 -30.36
CA GLU A 356 -166.19 -17.01 -31.15
C GLU A 356 -165.30 -16.11 -30.27
N LYS A 357 -165.83 -15.56 -29.17
CA LYS A 357 -165.04 -14.77 -28.20
C LYS A 357 -164.00 -15.63 -27.47
N GLU A 358 -164.36 -16.84 -27.07
CA GLU A 358 -163.41 -17.82 -26.52
C GLU A 358 -162.30 -18.17 -27.54
N ARG A 359 -162.67 -18.44 -28.81
CA ARG A 359 -161.71 -18.71 -29.89
C ARG A 359 -160.73 -17.56 -30.10
N LEU A 360 -161.21 -16.31 -30.12
CA LEU A 360 -160.37 -15.13 -30.27
C LEU A 360 -159.43 -14.93 -29.08
N HIS A 361 -159.89 -15.15 -27.84
CA HIS A 361 -159.06 -15.04 -26.65
C HIS A 361 -157.92 -16.07 -26.65
N LEU A 362 -158.20 -17.32 -27.00
CA LEU A 362 -157.19 -18.37 -27.14
C LEU A 362 -156.21 -18.08 -28.29
N SER A 363 -156.67 -17.51 -29.41
CA SER A 363 -155.81 -17.11 -30.52
C SER A 363 -154.78 -16.07 -30.08
N ILE A 364 -155.20 -15.06 -29.30
CA ILE A 364 -154.30 -14.02 -28.77
C ILE A 364 -153.25 -14.65 -27.84
N GLN A 365 -153.66 -15.53 -26.92
CA GLN A 365 -152.71 -16.21 -26.01
C GLN A 365 -151.69 -17.07 -26.76
N VAL A 366 -152.10 -17.78 -27.81
CA VAL A 366 -151.18 -18.57 -28.65
C VAL A 366 -150.21 -17.66 -29.39
N GLU A 367 -150.65 -16.50 -29.88
CA GLU A 367 -149.79 -15.56 -30.62
C GLU A 367 -148.81 -14.82 -29.70
N GLU A 368 -149.25 -14.41 -28.50
CA GLU A 368 -148.36 -13.89 -27.45
C GLU A 368 -147.27 -14.89 -27.09
N LEU A 369 -147.64 -16.14 -26.73
CA LEU A 369 -146.67 -17.20 -26.39
C LEU A 369 -145.74 -17.55 -27.56
N SER A 370 -146.26 -17.55 -28.79
CA SER A 370 -145.49 -17.79 -30.01
C SER A 370 -144.50 -16.65 -30.32
N SER A 371 -144.77 -15.42 -29.86
CA SER A 371 -143.83 -14.28 -29.94
C SER A 371 -142.78 -14.29 -28.81
N ASP A 372 -143.13 -14.84 -27.65
CA ASP A 372 -142.30 -14.80 -26.44
C ASP A 372 -141.28 -15.94 -26.38
N LEU A 373 -141.59 -17.11 -26.94
CA LEU A 373 -140.65 -18.23 -27.12
C LEU A 373 -139.35 -17.83 -27.88
N PRO A 374 -139.40 -17.30 -29.13
CA PRO A 374 -138.20 -16.95 -29.87
C PRO A 374 -137.44 -15.76 -29.23
N ARG A 375 -138.11 -14.89 -28.47
CA ARG A 375 -137.46 -13.85 -27.67
C ARG A 375 -136.61 -14.45 -26.55
N ARG A 376 -137.16 -15.44 -25.82
CA ARG A 376 -136.44 -16.17 -24.75
C ARG A 376 -135.28 -16.98 -25.31
N GLU A 377 -135.45 -17.66 -26.45
CA GLU A 377 -134.38 -18.37 -27.15
C GLU A 377 -133.27 -17.40 -27.60
N GLN A 378 -133.62 -16.27 -28.21
CA GLN A 378 -132.62 -15.27 -28.62
C GLN A 378 -131.90 -14.63 -27.42
N GLN A 379 -132.57 -14.47 -26.27
CA GLN A 379 -131.92 -14.06 -25.02
C GLN A 379 -130.96 -15.13 -24.49
N GLN A 380 -131.34 -16.41 -24.52
CA GLN A 380 -130.47 -17.53 -24.15
C GLN A 380 -129.23 -17.63 -25.05
N LEU A 381 -129.38 -17.45 -26.36
CA LEU A 381 -128.26 -17.42 -27.30
C LEU A 381 -127.28 -16.28 -26.98
N ARG A 382 -127.76 -15.06 -26.71
CA ARG A 382 -126.91 -13.93 -26.29
C ARG A 382 -126.15 -14.23 -24.99
N MET A 383 -126.79 -14.84 -24.00
CA MET A 383 -126.11 -15.25 -22.76
C MET A 383 -125.07 -16.36 -23.02
N LEU A 384 -125.36 -17.33 -23.89
CA LEU A 384 -124.41 -18.37 -24.27
C LEU A 384 -123.20 -17.80 -25.03
N ASP A 385 -123.40 -16.80 -25.89
CA ASP A 385 -122.31 -16.16 -26.62
C ASP A 385 -121.46 -15.26 -25.70
N GLN A 386 -122.07 -14.55 -24.74
CA GLN A 386 -121.34 -13.85 -23.67
C GLN A 386 -120.56 -14.82 -22.78
N LEU A 387 -121.09 -16.02 -22.50
CA LEU A 387 -120.36 -17.07 -21.77
C LEU A 387 -119.21 -17.65 -22.60
N LYS A 388 -119.37 -17.82 -23.92
CA LYS A 388 -118.26 -18.21 -24.83
C LYS A 388 -117.18 -17.12 -24.91
N GLU A 389 -117.57 -15.84 -24.96
CA GLU A 389 -116.64 -14.71 -25.01
C GLU A 389 -115.86 -14.55 -23.70
N THR A 390 -116.54 -14.60 -22.55
CA THR A 390 -115.86 -14.60 -21.24
C THR A 390 -115.00 -15.85 -21.03
N GLN A 391 -115.41 -17.02 -21.55
CA GLN A 391 -114.58 -18.22 -21.54
C GLN A 391 -113.36 -18.08 -22.48
N SER A 392 -113.51 -17.56 -23.70
CA SER A 392 -112.41 -17.43 -24.67
C SER A 392 -111.41 -16.35 -24.22
N ARG A 393 -111.90 -15.23 -23.69
CA ARG A 393 -111.10 -14.21 -23.01
C ARG A 393 -110.37 -14.78 -21.80
N GLY A 394 -111.07 -15.50 -20.92
CA GLY A 394 -110.45 -16.17 -19.77
C GLY A 394 -109.44 -17.26 -20.15
N GLN A 395 -109.55 -17.85 -21.34
CA GLN A 395 -108.51 -18.72 -21.91
C GLN A 395 -107.35 -17.93 -22.51
N ALA A 396 -107.59 -16.77 -23.14
CA ALA A 396 -106.53 -15.89 -23.65
C ALA A 396 -105.69 -15.33 -22.50
N GLU A 397 -106.33 -14.73 -21.49
CA GLU A 397 -105.67 -14.21 -20.28
C GLU A 397 -104.88 -15.30 -19.54
N ARG A 398 -105.36 -16.57 -19.55
CA ARG A 398 -104.61 -17.73 -19.04
C ARG A 398 -103.40 -18.09 -19.91
N ARG A 399 -103.51 -18.09 -21.23
CA ARG A 399 -102.38 -18.35 -22.15
C ARG A 399 -101.33 -17.24 -22.03
N GLU A 400 -101.77 -15.98 -21.94
CA GLU A 400 -100.90 -14.80 -21.77
C GLU A 400 -100.15 -14.85 -20.44
N THR A 401 -100.85 -15.10 -19.33
CA THR A 401 -100.21 -15.27 -18.01
C THR A 401 -99.31 -16.52 -17.96
N GLU A 402 -99.67 -17.61 -18.64
CA GLU A 402 -98.78 -18.77 -18.80
C GLU A 402 -97.52 -18.42 -19.61
N THR A 403 -97.63 -17.68 -20.72
CA THR A 403 -96.45 -17.23 -21.49
C THR A 403 -95.57 -16.28 -20.69
N LEU A 404 -96.15 -15.34 -19.93
CA LEU A 404 -95.39 -14.43 -19.07
C LEU A 404 -94.70 -15.18 -17.91
N LEU A 405 -95.33 -16.24 -17.38
CA LEU A 405 -94.68 -17.14 -16.42
C LEU A 405 -93.55 -17.94 -17.07
N GLN A 406 -93.74 -18.47 -18.28
CA GLN A 406 -92.67 -19.16 -19.02
C GLN A 406 -91.50 -18.21 -19.31
N GLU A 407 -91.75 -17.00 -19.80
CA GLU A 407 -90.71 -15.97 -20.04
C GLU A 407 -90.01 -15.54 -18.75
N SER A 408 -90.75 -15.37 -17.65
CA SER A 408 -90.19 -15.10 -16.32
C SER A 408 -89.30 -16.25 -15.83
N THR A 409 -89.69 -17.51 -16.02
CA THR A 409 -88.83 -18.67 -15.67
C THR A 409 -87.59 -18.74 -16.55
N ARG A 410 -87.69 -18.55 -17.87
CA ARG A 410 -86.56 -18.49 -18.80
C ARG A 410 -85.58 -17.36 -18.43
N SER A 411 -86.08 -16.14 -18.25
CA SER A 411 -85.29 -14.98 -17.83
C SER A 411 -84.58 -15.22 -16.49
N ARG A 412 -85.28 -15.79 -15.50
CA ARG A 412 -84.70 -16.21 -14.22
C ARG A 412 -83.63 -17.30 -14.38
N GLU A 413 -83.76 -18.18 -15.36
CA GLU A 413 -82.79 -19.25 -15.64
C GLU A 413 -81.57 -18.76 -16.44
N GLU A 414 -81.75 -17.80 -17.35
CA GLU A 414 -80.65 -17.05 -17.97
C GLU A 414 -79.89 -16.19 -16.94
N LEU A 415 -80.57 -15.52 -16.02
CA LEU A 415 -79.91 -14.78 -14.94
C LEU A 415 -79.13 -15.74 -14.03
N LYS A 416 -79.65 -16.95 -13.78
CA LYS A 416 -78.91 -18.01 -13.05
C LYS A 416 -77.70 -18.53 -13.85
N SER A 417 -77.81 -18.77 -15.16
CA SER A 417 -76.68 -19.26 -15.95
C SER A 417 -75.59 -18.21 -16.06
N ARG A 418 -75.93 -16.96 -16.40
CA ARG A 418 -75.01 -15.81 -16.44
C ARG A 418 -74.33 -15.59 -15.08
N ALA A 419 -75.07 -15.71 -13.96
CA ALA A 419 -74.49 -15.62 -12.62
C ALA A 419 -73.53 -16.81 -12.30
N GLN A 420 -73.90 -18.04 -12.67
CA GLN A 420 -73.00 -19.19 -12.52
C GLN A 420 -71.75 -19.06 -13.40
N GLU A 421 -71.87 -18.54 -14.61
CA GLU A 421 -70.77 -18.29 -15.54
C GLU A 421 -69.83 -17.20 -15.01
N ALA A 422 -70.37 -16.08 -14.51
CA ALA A 422 -69.59 -15.08 -13.81
C ALA A 422 -68.85 -15.69 -12.61
N VAL A 423 -69.49 -16.54 -11.80
CA VAL A 423 -68.84 -17.24 -10.68
C VAL A 423 -67.78 -18.25 -11.18
N ARG A 424 -67.99 -18.95 -12.30
CA ARG A 424 -66.97 -19.81 -12.93
C ARG A 424 -65.77 -19.00 -13.42
N GLN A 425 -66.00 -17.85 -14.06
CA GLN A 425 -64.97 -16.93 -14.55
C GLN A 425 -64.18 -16.32 -13.39
N TRP A 426 -64.83 -15.81 -12.33
CA TRP A 426 -64.16 -15.30 -11.14
C TRP A 426 -63.36 -16.38 -10.42
N ARG A 427 -63.91 -17.60 -10.23
CA ARG A 427 -63.16 -18.74 -9.68
C ARG A 427 -61.96 -19.13 -10.55
N ALA A 428 -62.06 -19.02 -11.87
CA ALA A 428 -60.94 -19.24 -12.78
C ALA A 428 -59.88 -18.12 -12.67
N LYS A 429 -60.30 -16.85 -12.57
CA LYS A 429 -59.41 -15.70 -12.36
C LYS A 429 -58.69 -15.79 -11.01
N CYS A 430 -59.38 -16.12 -9.92
CA CYS A 430 -58.76 -16.34 -8.62
C CYS A 430 -57.73 -17.48 -8.64
N ARG A 431 -58.01 -18.61 -9.33
CA ARG A 431 -57.03 -19.69 -9.51
C ARG A 431 -55.84 -19.32 -10.39
N ARG A 432 -56.00 -18.41 -11.36
CA ARG A 432 -54.89 -17.86 -12.15
C ARG A 432 -54.02 -16.95 -11.28
N LEU A 433 -54.62 -15.96 -10.63
CA LEU A 433 -53.93 -15.05 -9.69
C LEU A 433 -53.25 -15.80 -8.54
N GLN A 434 -53.84 -16.88 -8.03
CA GLN A 434 -53.22 -17.75 -7.03
C GLN A 434 -51.99 -18.47 -7.59
N LYS A 435 -52.07 -19.05 -8.80
CA LYS A 435 -50.91 -19.67 -9.45
C LYS A 435 -49.83 -18.65 -9.76
N GLU A 436 -50.18 -17.48 -10.29
CA GLU A 436 -49.27 -16.37 -10.54
C GLU A 436 -48.57 -15.91 -9.24
N LEU A 437 -49.27 -15.94 -8.10
CA LEU A 437 -48.70 -15.67 -6.77
C LEU A 437 -47.79 -16.81 -6.27
N GLU A 438 -48.16 -18.07 -6.46
CA GLU A 438 -47.35 -19.24 -6.11
C GLU A 438 -46.08 -19.32 -6.98
N GLU A 439 -46.20 -19.04 -8.28
CA GLU A 439 -45.11 -18.96 -9.25
C GLU A 439 -44.16 -17.80 -8.93
N THR A 440 -44.67 -16.57 -8.71
CA THR A 440 -43.81 -15.43 -8.31
C THR A 440 -43.19 -15.60 -6.92
N SER A 441 -43.88 -16.25 -5.98
CA SER A 441 -43.31 -16.60 -4.66
C SER A 441 -42.19 -17.63 -4.78
N SER A 442 -42.37 -18.68 -5.58
CA SER A 442 -41.30 -19.68 -5.82
C SER A 442 -40.10 -19.12 -6.59
N GLN A 443 -40.34 -18.19 -7.54
CA GLN A 443 -39.27 -17.43 -8.21
C GLN A 443 -38.52 -16.54 -7.20
N ALA A 444 -39.24 -15.82 -6.34
CA ALA A 444 -38.62 -15.01 -5.28
C ALA A 444 -37.78 -15.87 -4.33
N GLN A 445 -38.29 -17.04 -3.91
CA GLN A 445 -37.55 -18.01 -3.09
C GLN A 445 -36.28 -18.50 -3.80
N PHE A 446 -36.37 -18.90 -5.08
CA PHE A 446 -35.21 -19.30 -5.87
C PHE A 446 -34.17 -18.17 -5.99
N HIS A 447 -34.62 -16.92 -6.15
CA HIS A 447 -33.72 -15.76 -6.17
C HIS A 447 -33.08 -15.48 -4.80
N THR A 448 -33.80 -15.63 -3.68
CA THR A 448 -33.21 -15.50 -2.33
C THR A 448 -32.26 -16.65 -2.02
N ASP A 449 -32.57 -17.88 -2.42
CA ASP A 449 -31.70 -19.04 -2.21
C ASP A 449 -30.41 -18.89 -3.02
N LYS A 450 -30.51 -18.54 -4.31
CA LYS A 450 -29.36 -18.24 -5.18
C LYS A 450 -28.52 -17.06 -4.65
N ALA A 451 -29.16 -16.02 -4.10
CA ALA A 451 -28.45 -14.93 -3.45
C ALA A 451 -27.73 -15.37 -2.17
N SER A 452 -28.35 -16.24 -1.36
CA SER A 452 -27.73 -16.81 -0.14
C SER A 452 -26.57 -17.74 -0.46
N GLN A 453 -26.66 -18.52 -1.55
CA GLN A 453 -25.56 -19.33 -2.05
C GLN A 453 -24.41 -18.45 -2.53
N ALA A 454 -24.68 -17.45 -3.37
CA ALA A 454 -23.67 -16.51 -3.84
C ALA A 454 -23.03 -15.70 -2.69
N ALA A 455 -23.76 -15.43 -1.61
CA ALA A 455 -23.21 -14.84 -0.39
C ALA A 455 -22.22 -15.80 0.31
N ARG A 456 -22.60 -17.07 0.53
CA ARG A 456 -21.72 -18.10 1.12
C ARG A 456 -20.49 -18.40 0.25
N GLU A 457 -20.63 -18.36 -1.06
CA GLU A 457 -19.51 -18.51 -2.01
C GLU A 457 -18.56 -17.31 -1.94
N LYS A 458 -19.09 -16.08 -1.83
CA LYS A 458 -18.28 -14.87 -1.56
C LYS A 458 -17.61 -14.89 -0.18
N GLU A 459 -18.30 -15.35 0.86
CA GLU A 459 -17.73 -15.50 2.20
C GLU A 459 -16.60 -16.55 2.23
N SER A 460 -16.79 -17.70 1.58
CA SER A 460 -15.77 -18.76 1.54
C SER A 460 -14.54 -18.37 0.70
N SER A 461 -14.73 -17.74 -0.46
CA SER A 461 -13.63 -17.20 -1.25
C SER A 461 -12.93 -16.03 -0.56
N HIS A 462 -13.65 -15.14 0.13
CA HIS A 462 -13.06 -14.08 0.96
C HIS A 462 -12.28 -14.63 2.17
N ALA A 463 -12.73 -15.74 2.76
CA ALA A 463 -11.98 -16.45 3.80
C ALA A 463 -10.71 -17.12 3.25
N GLN A 464 -10.77 -17.71 2.05
CA GLN A 464 -9.59 -18.24 1.35
C GLN A 464 -8.57 -17.13 1.03
N LEU A 465 -9.03 -15.99 0.49
CA LEU A 465 -8.16 -14.83 0.24
C LEU A 465 -7.51 -14.30 1.52
N LYS A 466 -8.26 -14.25 2.64
CA LYS A 466 -7.70 -13.90 3.97
C LYS A 466 -6.66 -14.90 4.47
N ALA A 467 -6.85 -16.20 4.25
CA ALA A 467 -5.86 -17.21 4.61
C ALA A 467 -4.59 -17.07 3.76
N LEU A 468 -4.73 -16.82 2.45
CA LEU A 468 -3.61 -16.60 1.53
C LEU A 468 -2.89 -15.26 1.80
N SER A 469 -3.60 -14.20 2.21
CA SER A 469 -2.96 -12.94 2.62
C SER A 469 -2.16 -13.13 3.91
N GLN A 470 -2.71 -13.84 4.90
CA GLN A 470 -1.99 -14.19 6.13
C GLN A 470 -0.75 -15.07 5.85
N GLN A 471 -0.86 -16.05 4.94
CA GLN A 471 0.26 -16.91 4.54
C GLN A 471 1.36 -16.12 3.80
N THR A 472 0.99 -15.23 2.88
CA THR A 472 1.96 -14.38 2.16
C THR A 472 2.60 -13.32 3.06
N GLU A 473 1.87 -12.78 4.04
CA GLU A 473 2.47 -11.96 5.10
C GLU A 473 3.42 -12.77 6.00
N ALA A 474 3.09 -14.00 6.36
CA ALA A 474 3.98 -14.88 7.13
C ALA A 474 5.30 -15.13 6.37
N ALA A 475 5.21 -15.52 5.10
CA ALA A 475 6.40 -15.67 4.23
C ALA A 475 7.19 -14.36 4.09
N ARG A 476 6.54 -13.19 4.02
CA ARG A 476 7.22 -11.88 4.03
C ARG A 476 7.96 -11.61 5.35
N ARG A 477 7.41 -12.02 6.50
CA ARG A 477 8.08 -11.92 7.81
C ARG A 477 9.29 -12.86 7.89
N GLU A 478 9.13 -14.11 7.47
CA GLU A 478 10.23 -15.10 7.41
C GLU A 478 11.37 -14.63 6.50
N LEU A 479 11.07 -14.10 5.32
CA LEU A 479 12.07 -13.51 4.42
C LEU A 479 12.76 -12.29 5.04
N ALA A 480 12.03 -11.41 5.73
CA ALA A 480 12.62 -10.28 6.44
C ALA A 480 13.55 -10.72 7.59
N GLU A 481 13.19 -11.76 8.33
CA GLU A 481 14.07 -12.36 9.35
C GLU A 481 15.33 -12.99 8.72
N ILE A 482 15.19 -13.72 7.61
CA ILE A 482 16.34 -14.33 6.92
C ILE A 482 17.29 -13.25 6.39
N LEU A 483 16.76 -12.18 5.78
CA LEU A 483 17.54 -11.03 5.32
C LEU A 483 18.24 -10.31 6.48
N GLY A 484 17.55 -10.11 7.62
CA GLY A 484 18.17 -9.54 8.83
C GLY A 484 19.32 -10.40 9.37
N ARG A 485 19.15 -11.72 9.41
CA ARG A 485 20.19 -12.69 9.80
C ARG A 485 21.34 -12.79 8.79
N LEU A 486 21.13 -12.41 7.53
CA LEU A 486 22.19 -12.30 6.52
C LEU A 486 22.98 -11.01 6.70
N ALA A 487 22.32 -9.86 6.80
CA ALA A 487 22.96 -8.58 7.05
C ALA A 487 23.82 -8.58 8.33
N GLN A 488 23.33 -9.19 9.42
CA GLN A 488 24.11 -9.37 10.65
C GLN A 488 25.41 -10.17 10.43
N ARG A 489 25.38 -11.20 9.57
CA ARG A 489 26.56 -12.01 9.22
C ARG A 489 27.51 -11.27 8.30
N GLU A 490 27.01 -10.45 7.39
CA GLU A 490 27.81 -9.57 6.53
C GLU A 490 28.54 -8.52 7.38
N GLU A 491 27.87 -7.88 8.35
CA GLU A 491 28.54 -7.01 9.32
C GLU A 491 29.57 -7.76 10.17
N GLU A 492 29.28 -8.98 10.63
CA GLU A 492 30.25 -9.81 11.37
C GLU A 492 31.48 -10.17 10.53
N LEU A 493 31.30 -10.44 9.23
CA LEU A 493 32.40 -10.70 8.31
C LEU A 493 33.23 -9.43 8.10
N HIS A 494 32.59 -8.28 7.86
CA HIS A 494 33.29 -7.00 7.75
C HIS A 494 34.07 -6.62 9.02
N ARG A 495 33.53 -6.89 10.22
CA ARG A 495 34.28 -6.72 11.48
C ARG A 495 35.54 -7.60 11.51
N LYS A 496 35.42 -8.89 11.16
CA LYS A 496 36.54 -9.85 11.11
C LYS A 496 37.55 -9.50 10.01
N ASP A 497 37.13 -8.99 8.86
CA ASP A 497 38.01 -8.52 7.79
C ASP A 497 38.83 -7.29 8.22
N VAL A 498 38.21 -6.36 8.96
CA VAL A 498 38.92 -5.23 9.58
C VAL A 498 39.93 -5.73 10.61
N GLU A 499 39.53 -6.58 11.55
CA GLU A 499 40.43 -7.20 12.55
C GLU A 499 41.62 -7.92 11.90
N LEU A 500 41.38 -8.69 10.82
CA LEU A 500 42.42 -9.36 10.04
C LEU A 500 43.33 -8.36 9.30
N SER A 501 42.79 -7.24 8.79
CA SER A 501 43.59 -6.20 8.13
C SER A 501 44.51 -5.49 9.13
N GLU A 502 44.00 -5.15 10.33
CA GLU A 502 44.81 -4.56 11.39
C GLU A 502 45.85 -5.56 11.94
N ALA A 503 45.50 -6.85 12.09
CA ALA A 503 46.42 -7.89 12.51
C ALA A 503 47.59 -8.05 11.51
N ARG A 504 47.30 -8.01 10.19
CA ARG A 504 48.32 -7.98 9.14
C ARG A 504 49.19 -6.73 9.22
N GLN A 505 48.61 -5.55 9.47
CA GLN A 505 49.38 -4.31 9.64
C GLN A 505 50.29 -4.37 10.88
N ARG A 506 49.79 -4.90 12.01
CA ARG A 506 50.57 -5.15 13.23
C ARG A 506 51.72 -6.12 12.97
N GLN A 507 51.46 -7.21 12.25
CA GLN A 507 52.51 -8.15 11.83
C GLN A 507 53.58 -7.46 10.97
N LEU A 508 53.19 -6.67 9.97
CA LEU A 508 54.14 -5.97 9.10
C LEU A 508 55.00 -4.95 9.87
N SER A 509 54.43 -4.25 10.85
CA SER A 509 55.20 -3.38 11.76
C SER A 509 56.21 -4.20 12.56
N LEU A 510 55.76 -5.27 13.23
CA LEU A 510 56.64 -6.14 14.03
C LEU A 510 57.73 -6.81 13.16
N GLU A 511 57.43 -7.15 11.90
CA GLU A 511 58.42 -7.65 10.95
C GLU A 511 59.46 -6.60 10.57
N GLN A 512 59.08 -5.32 10.46
CA GLN A 512 60.03 -4.22 10.26
C GLN A 512 60.87 -3.98 11.52
N ASP A 513 60.25 -3.90 12.70
CA ASP A 513 60.95 -3.75 13.99
C ASP A 513 61.98 -4.90 14.17
N ASN A 514 61.61 -6.13 13.81
CA ASN A 514 62.49 -7.29 13.83
C ASN A 514 63.57 -7.30 12.72
N ARG A 515 63.49 -6.46 11.69
CA ARG A 515 64.59 -6.24 10.73
C ARG A 515 65.55 -5.19 11.29
N GLU A 516 65.02 -4.05 11.73
CA GLU A 516 65.81 -2.97 12.35
C GLU A 516 66.61 -3.46 13.57
N VAL A 517 66.02 -4.30 14.43
CA VAL A 517 66.72 -4.93 15.57
C VAL A 517 67.83 -5.90 15.12
N ARG A 518 67.67 -6.61 14.00
CA ARG A 518 68.70 -7.52 13.46
C ARG A 518 69.84 -6.77 12.78
N GLU A 519 69.52 -5.67 12.09
CA GLU A 519 70.53 -4.76 11.51
C GLU A 519 71.33 -4.08 12.63
N ALA A 520 70.67 -3.64 13.70
CA ALA A 520 71.33 -3.11 14.89
C ALA A 520 72.19 -4.17 15.62
N SER A 521 71.73 -5.42 15.75
CA SER A 521 72.54 -6.48 16.37
C SER A 521 73.75 -6.84 15.52
N ALA A 522 73.62 -6.92 14.19
CA ALA A 522 74.75 -7.15 13.28
C ALA A 522 75.79 -6.02 13.35
N ALA A 523 75.35 -4.76 13.43
CA ALA A 523 76.25 -3.61 13.60
C ALA A 523 77.00 -3.65 14.95
N LEU A 524 76.33 -4.08 16.03
CA LEU A 524 76.98 -4.29 17.33
C LEU A 524 77.96 -5.47 17.30
N GLU A 525 77.62 -6.58 16.63
CA GLU A 525 78.52 -7.71 16.43
C GLU A 525 79.78 -7.29 15.65
N GLU A 526 79.64 -6.52 14.56
CA GLU A 526 80.78 -5.93 13.85
C GLU A 526 81.66 -5.05 14.76
N GLU A 527 81.07 -4.18 15.59
CA GLU A 527 81.85 -3.38 16.55
C GLU A 527 82.56 -4.24 17.60
N THR A 528 81.95 -5.32 18.12
CA THR A 528 82.67 -6.25 19.01
C THR A 528 83.84 -6.95 18.32
N GLN A 529 83.71 -7.29 17.03
CA GLN A 529 84.80 -7.87 16.24
C GLN A 529 85.92 -6.85 15.97
N ARG A 530 85.56 -5.59 15.65
CA ARG A 530 86.51 -4.47 15.49
C ARG A 530 87.29 -4.23 16.79
N LEU A 531 86.60 -4.17 17.93
CA LEU A 531 87.21 -4.00 19.25
C LEU A 531 88.10 -5.20 19.63
N ALA A 532 87.70 -6.43 19.32
CA ALA A 532 88.52 -7.62 19.54
C ALA A 532 89.82 -7.58 18.71
N ALA A 533 89.75 -7.19 17.44
CA ALA A 533 90.92 -7.04 16.56
C ALA A 533 91.85 -5.88 16.97
N VAL A 534 91.32 -4.82 17.58
CA VAL A 534 92.14 -3.79 18.23
C VAL A 534 92.81 -4.34 19.50
N GLN A 535 92.09 -5.15 20.28
CA GLN A 535 92.63 -5.75 21.51
C GLN A 535 93.76 -6.77 21.23
N THR A 536 93.71 -7.55 20.13
CA THR A 536 94.82 -8.45 19.76
C THR A 536 96.05 -7.65 19.34
N ARG A 537 95.89 -6.62 18.48
CA ARG A 537 96.99 -5.73 18.08
C ARG A 537 97.66 -5.06 19.28
N LEU A 538 96.88 -4.54 20.23
CA LEU A 538 97.44 -3.95 21.46
C LEU A 538 98.17 -4.98 22.33
N LYS A 539 97.79 -6.26 22.31
CA LYS A 539 98.55 -7.34 22.99
C LYS A 539 99.87 -7.64 22.26
N GLU A 540 99.84 -7.73 20.93
CA GLU A 540 101.01 -7.94 20.07
C GLU A 540 102.02 -6.78 20.18
N GLU A 541 101.54 -5.53 20.18
CA GLU A 541 102.37 -4.33 20.37
C GLU A 541 103.03 -4.33 21.75
N ASN A 542 102.26 -4.59 22.82
CA ASN A 542 102.78 -4.70 24.19
C ASN A 542 103.82 -5.81 24.31
N GLN A 543 103.59 -7.00 23.74
CA GLN A 543 104.59 -8.08 23.71
C GLN A 543 105.87 -7.64 23.00
N SER A 544 105.76 -6.96 21.85
CA SER A 544 106.96 -6.46 21.15
C SER A 544 107.68 -5.35 21.93
N LEU A 545 106.98 -4.58 22.79
CA LEU A 545 107.56 -3.56 23.65
C LEU A 545 108.24 -4.19 24.87
N GLU A 546 107.65 -5.25 25.44
CA GLU A 546 108.22 -6.07 26.50
C GLU A 546 109.50 -6.76 26.00
N GLU A 547 109.48 -7.42 24.84
CA GLU A 547 110.68 -7.98 24.19
C GLU A 547 111.78 -6.93 23.95
N LYS A 548 111.41 -5.71 23.52
CA LYS A 548 112.37 -4.60 23.35
C LYS A 548 112.95 -4.15 24.68
N ALA A 549 112.13 -3.97 25.71
CA ALA A 549 112.58 -3.62 27.05
C ALA A 549 113.53 -4.70 27.61
N ASP A 550 113.19 -5.97 27.42
CA ASP A 550 114.02 -7.11 27.83
C ASP A 550 115.34 -7.17 27.05
N SER A 551 115.32 -6.90 25.74
CA SER A 551 116.54 -6.80 24.92
C SER A 551 117.46 -5.66 25.36
N LEU A 552 116.89 -4.53 25.79
CA LEU A 552 117.61 -3.38 26.32
C LEU A 552 118.14 -3.67 27.73
N ALA A 553 117.36 -4.28 28.63
CA ALA A 553 117.82 -4.69 29.95
C ALA A 553 118.98 -5.68 29.86
N ARG A 554 118.86 -6.71 29.01
CA ARG A 554 119.95 -7.66 28.70
C ARG A 554 121.17 -6.97 28.07
N ARG A 555 120.99 -5.87 27.33
CA ARG A 555 122.11 -5.06 26.81
C ARG A 555 122.77 -4.25 27.93
N CYS A 556 122.00 -3.49 28.71
CA CYS A 556 122.51 -2.70 29.82
C CYS A 556 123.23 -3.56 30.86
N HIS A 557 122.81 -4.82 31.08
CA HIS A 557 123.55 -5.75 31.92
C HIS A 557 124.94 -6.07 31.34
N ARG A 558 125.06 -6.41 30.05
CA ARG A 558 126.38 -6.63 29.39
C ARG A 558 127.24 -5.36 29.36
N ASP A 559 126.62 -4.20 29.17
CA ASP A 559 127.30 -2.90 29.19
C ASP A 559 127.81 -2.60 30.62
N GLN A 560 127.10 -3.03 31.67
CA GLN A 560 127.58 -3.00 33.07
C GLN A 560 128.67 -4.05 33.37
N ASP A 561 128.54 -5.27 32.84
CA ASP A 561 129.54 -6.33 33.03
C ASP A 561 130.88 -5.93 32.39
N THR A 562 130.85 -5.45 31.16
CA THR A 562 132.05 -4.92 30.48
C THR A 562 132.59 -3.67 31.17
N GLN A 563 131.75 -2.78 31.71
CA GLN A 563 132.21 -1.68 32.56
C GLN A 563 132.91 -2.19 33.83
N ALA A 564 132.44 -3.29 34.44
CA ALA A 564 133.07 -3.93 35.59
C ALA A 564 134.40 -4.60 35.22
N GLU A 565 134.49 -5.26 34.05
CA GLU A 565 135.74 -5.80 33.49
C GLU A 565 136.77 -4.70 33.23
N PHE A 566 136.38 -3.58 32.62
CA PHE A 566 137.24 -2.41 32.45
C PHE A 566 137.66 -1.81 33.79
N GLN A 567 136.75 -1.73 34.78
CA GLN A 567 137.09 -1.23 36.11
C GLN A 567 138.05 -2.18 36.85
N ALA A 568 137.89 -3.50 36.70
CA ALA A 568 138.81 -4.50 37.24
C ALA A 568 140.19 -4.41 36.57
N SER A 569 140.23 -4.27 35.24
CA SER A 569 141.46 -4.07 34.47
C SER A 569 142.17 -2.78 34.86
N MET A 570 141.43 -1.68 35.06
CA MET A 570 141.97 -0.42 35.60
C MET A 570 142.52 -0.59 37.01
N LYS A 571 141.82 -1.29 37.91
CA LYS A 571 142.32 -1.60 39.27
C LYS A 571 143.62 -2.42 39.22
N GLN A 572 143.71 -3.42 38.33
CA GLN A 572 144.93 -4.19 38.11
C GLN A 572 146.07 -3.29 37.60
N MET A 573 145.83 -2.49 36.56
CA MET A 573 146.82 -1.56 36.00
C MET A 573 147.30 -0.52 37.02
N THR A 574 146.40 0.05 37.84
CA THR A 574 146.78 0.94 38.94
C THR A 574 147.63 0.22 39.99
N SER A 575 147.32 -1.03 40.33
CA SER A 575 148.14 -1.82 41.26
C SER A 575 149.51 -2.24 40.69
N ALA A 576 149.60 -2.43 39.37
CA ALA A 576 150.86 -2.66 38.68
C ALA A 576 151.69 -1.36 38.63
N HIS A 577 151.06 -0.23 38.35
CA HIS A 577 151.71 1.08 38.37
C HIS A 577 152.22 1.44 39.78
N SER A 578 151.44 1.20 40.84
CA SER A 578 151.92 1.46 42.22
C SER A 578 153.10 0.57 42.61
N ARG A 579 153.13 -0.70 42.16
CA ARG A 579 154.31 -1.59 42.32
C ARG A 579 155.52 -1.08 41.54
N LEU A 580 155.35 -0.63 40.30
CA LEU A 580 156.44 -0.05 39.50
C LEU A 580 156.97 1.24 40.11
N VAL A 581 156.12 2.08 40.70
CA VAL A 581 156.52 3.27 41.45
C VAL A 581 157.25 2.91 42.75
N GLN A 582 156.83 1.85 43.46
CA GLN A 582 157.54 1.33 44.64
C GLN A 582 158.94 0.83 44.26
N LEU A 583 159.05 -0.04 43.24
CA LEU A 583 160.34 -0.53 42.75
C LEU A 583 161.25 0.60 42.24
N LEU A 584 160.69 1.61 41.57
CA LEU A 584 161.44 2.80 41.15
C LEU A 584 161.94 3.63 42.34
N ALA A 585 161.15 3.76 43.40
CA ALA A 585 161.56 4.44 44.63
C ALA A 585 162.61 3.63 45.43
N GLU A 586 162.49 2.31 45.43
CA GLU A 586 163.49 1.38 46.00
C GLU A 586 164.82 1.50 45.24
N GLU A 587 164.81 1.49 43.90
CA GLU A 587 166.02 1.68 43.09
C GLU A 587 166.57 3.11 43.12
N GLU A 588 165.73 4.13 43.30
CA GLU A 588 166.22 5.46 43.64
C GLU A 588 166.91 5.48 45.01
N SER A 589 166.41 4.71 45.99
CA SER A 589 167.03 4.61 47.31
C SER A 589 168.34 3.80 47.28
N SER A 590 168.40 2.71 46.50
CA SER A 590 169.60 1.91 46.26
C SER A 590 170.69 2.78 45.61
N LYS A 591 170.31 3.53 44.56
CA LYS A 591 171.16 4.51 43.88
C LYS A 591 171.65 5.62 44.81
N LYS A 592 170.79 6.19 45.66
CA LYS A 592 171.18 7.21 46.65
C LYS A 592 172.14 6.65 47.71
N ALA A 593 171.94 5.41 48.16
CA ALA A 593 172.85 4.72 49.07
C ALA A 593 174.21 4.43 48.41
N LEU A 594 174.23 3.98 47.15
CA LEU A 594 175.45 3.78 46.36
C LEU A 594 176.18 5.10 46.09
N GLN A 595 175.46 6.19 45.81
CA GLN A 595 176.04 7.54 45.69
C GLN A 595 176.67 8.01 47.01
N LYS A 596 176.01 7.78 48.15
CA LYS A 596 176.59 8.06 49.47
C LYS A 596 177.84 7.21 49.74
N GLY A 597 177.81 5.92 49.40
CA GLY A 597 178.98 5.04 49.48
C GLY A 597 180.15 5.46 48.59
N LEU A 598 179.86 5.95 47.38
CA LEU A 598 180.87 6.54 46.48
C LEU A 598 181.49 7.81 47.07
N LEU A 599 180.69 8.70 47.66
CA LEU A 599 181.19 9.91 48.34
C LEU A 599 182.02 9.55 49.59
N GLU A 600 181.63 8.54 50.36
CA GLU A 600 182.41 8.04 51.50
C GLU A 600 183.73 7.39 51.05
N LEU A 601 183.75 6.66 49.94
CA LEU A 601 184.98 6.12 49.35
C LEU A 601 185.88 7.24 48.79
N GLN A 602 185.29 8.28 48.19
CA GLN A 602 186.02 9.45 47.71
C GLN A 602 186.64 10.25 48.87
N ALA A 603 185.92 10.43 49.99
CA ALA A 603 186.44 11.07 51.19
C ALA A 603 187.55 10.24 51.87
N LYS A 604 187.45 8.90 51.86
CA LYS A 604 188.54 8.01 52.30
C LYS A 604 189.75 8.11 51.37
N LEU A 605 189.54 8.25 50.06
CA LEU A 605 190.62 8.45 49.11
C LEU A 605 191.33 9.80 49.30
N THR A 606 190.62 10.89 49.58
CA THR A 606 191.27 12.19 49.89
C THR A 606 192.02 12.14 51.22
N ALA A 607 191.46 11.51 52.26
CA ALA A 607 192.18 11.33 53.53
C ALA A 607 193.49 10.52 53.35
N VAL A 608 193.48 9.43 52.58
CA VAL A 608 194.70 8.65 52.28
C VAL A 608 195.67 9.43 51.37
N GLN A 609 195.19 10.34 50.53
CA GLN A 609 196.05 11.26 49.77
C GLN A 609 196.68 12.33 50.67
N GLU A 610 195.96 12.83 51.67
CA GLU A 610 196.46 13.76 52.69
C GLU A 610 197.48 13.10 53.61
N GLU A 611 197.21 11.88 54.11
CA GLU A 611 198.18 11.06 54.85
C GLU A 611 199.46 10.80 54.04
N ARG A 612 199.32 10.43 52.76
CA ARG A 612 200.46 10.26 51.84
C ARG A 612 201.24 11.56 51.64
N ALA A 613 200.56 12.70 51.57
CA ALA A 613 201.21 14.01 51.43
C ALA A 613 201.95 14.42 52.71
N ALA A 614 201.36 14.20 53.89
CA ALA A 614 201.99 14.45 55.19
C ALA A 614 203.23 13.57 55.41
N LEU A 615 203.15 12.28 55.11
CA LEU A 615 204.30 11.36 55.12
C LEU A 615 205.39 11.79 54.12
N GLY A 616 204.99 12.32 52.96
CA GLY A 616 205.92 12.90 51.98
C GLY A 616 206.65 14.13 52.50
N GLN A 617 205.96 15.02 53.22
CA GLN A 617 206.55 16.19 53.87
C GLN A 617 207.51 15.79 55.01
N GLN A 618 207.11 14.86 55.88
CA GLN A 618 207.95 14.36 56.97
C GLN A 618 209.26 13.76 56.42
N LEU A 619 209.16 12.87 55.41
CA LEU A 619 210.33 12.22 54.81
C LEU A 619 211.23 13.20 54.03
N GLN A 620 210.72 14.38 53.66
CA GLN A 620 211.55 15.46 53.13
C GLN A 620 212.28 16.23 54.24
N LEU A 621 211.62 16.54 55.36
CA LEU A 621 212.26 17.16 56.54
C LEU A 621 213.39 16.28 57.09
N GLU A 622 213.19 14.95 57.16
CA GLU A 622 214.23 13.99 57.56
C GLU A 622 215.47 14.04 56.63
N ARG A 623 215.26 14.19 55.32
CA ARG A 623 216.36 14.36 54.35
C ARG A 623 217.10 15.69 54.51
N GLU A 624 216.36 16.77 54.77
CA GLU A 624 216.93 18.10 54.97
C GLU A 624 217.79 18.16 56.24
N VAL A 625 217.33 17.55 57.34
CA VAL A 625 218.12 17.39 58.58
C VAL A 625 219.42 16.61 58.30
N HIS A 626 219.34 15.41 57.72
CA HIS A 626 220.54 14.61 57.44
C HIS A 626 221.53 15.29 56.48
N GLN A 627 221.05 16.11 55.54
CA GLN A 627 221.94 16.92 54.70
C GLN A 627 222.71 17.96 55.54
N THR A 628 222.06 18.66 56.47
CA THR A 628 222.74 19.62 57.35
C THR A 628 223.75 18.97 58.30
N GLU A 629 223.47 17.76 58.80
CA GLU A 629 224.40 16.98 59.63
C GLU A 629 225.68 16.61 58.84
N LEU A 630 225.52 16.15 57.60
CA LEU A 630 226.64 15.81 56.72
C LEU A 630 227.51 17.04 56.42
N ASP A 631 226.93 18.19 56.10
CA ASP A 631 227.71 19.40 55.80
C ASP A 631 228.40 20.00 57.03
N ASN A 632 227.81 19.86 58.22
CA ASN A 632 228.45 20.28 59.47
C ASN A 632 229.66 19.38 59.82
N THR A 633 229.57 18.06 59.62
CA THR A 633 230.72 17.16 59.83
C THR A 633 231.86 17.39 58.82
N ARG A 634 231.54 17.77 57.57
CA ARG A 634 232.55 18.20 56.57
C ARG A 634 233.34 19.42 57.06
N ALA A 635 232.65 20.47 57.54
CA ALA A 635 233.29 21.70 58.01
C ALA A 635 234.29 21.45 59.16
N ILE A 636 233.94 20.56 60.11
CA ILE A 636 234.82 20.19 61.23
C ILE A 636 236.09 19.46 60.74
N MET A 637 235.98 18.62 59.71
CA MET A 637 237.15 17.96 59.11
C MET A 637 238.06 18.92 58.35
N GLU A 638 237.52 19.96 57.70
CA GLU A 638 238.36 20.97 57.04
C GLU A 638 239.06 21.88 58.05
N ASP A 639 238.37 22.35 59.08
CA ASP A 639 238.96 23.26 60.09
C ASP A 639 240.10 22.57 60.89
N THR A 640 239.93 21.29 61.25
CA THR A 640 241.01 20.49 61.87
C THR A 640 242.19 20.24 60.91
N ARG A 641 241.95 20.16 59.60
CA ARG A 641 242.99 20.03 58.57
C ARG A 641 243.81 21.31 58.39
N THR A 642 243.19 22.50 58.45
CA THR A 642 243.92 23.77 58.32
C THR A 642 244.75 24.16 59.56
N LYS A 643 244.43 23.60 60.74
CA LYS A 643 245.19 23.82 61.97
C LYS A 643 246.54 23.11 61.91
N LYS A 644 246.55 21.81 61.60
CA LYS A 644 247.77 21.00 61.43
C LYS A 644 248.72 21.55 60.36
N PHE A 645 248.19 22.17 59.31
CA PHE A 645 249.02 22.78 58.26
C PHE A 645 249.83 23.98 58.75
N ARG A 646 249.29 24.78 59.69
CA ARG A 646 250.00 25.91 60.31
C ARG A 646 251.07 25.42 61.28
N GLU A 647 250.73 24.47 62.15
CA GLU A 647 251.67 23.87 63.10
C GLU A 647 252.94 23.32 62.42
N VAL A 648 252.81 22.69 61.25
CA VAL A 648 253.97 22.21 60.45
C VAL A 648 254.76 23.36 59.82
N GLN A 649 254.11 24.45 59.42
CA GLN A 649 254.75 25.60 58.80
C GLN A 649 255.58 26.42 59.81
N ASP A 650 255.08 26.59 61.04
CA ASP A 650 255.75 27.36 62.10
C ASP A 650 256.98 26.64 62.67
N ASN A 651 257.06 25.31 62.58
CA ASN A 651 258.26 24.54 62.94
C ASN A 651 259.37 24.65 61.88
N LEU A 652 259.02 24.87 60.60
CA LEU A 652 259.99 24.91 59.49
C LEU A 652 260.82 26.19 59.44
N THR A 653 260.31 27.30 59.98
CA THR A 653 261.00 28.60 60.01
C THR A 653 262.10 28.65 61.08
N LEU A 654 261.82 28.14 62.28
CA LEU A 654 262.79 28.04 63.39
C LEU A 654 264.08 27.30 62.98
N CYS A 655 263.94 26.11 62.40
CA CYS A 655 265.08 25.28 61.98
C CYS A 655 265.96 25.89 60.85
N LEU A 656 265.50 26.96 60.19
CA LEU A 656 266.31 27.68 59.20
C LEU A 656 267.16 28.78 59.83
N GLN A 657 266.65 29.48 60.85
CA GLN A 657 267.39 30.55 61.53
C GLN A 657 268.57 29.99 62.35
N GLU A 658 268.33 28.94 63.15
CA GLU A 658 269.38 28.25 63.93
C GLU A 658 270.54 27.75 63.05
N ARG A 659 270.24 27.38 61.78
CA ARG A 659 271.23 26.90 60.82
C ARG A 659 272.13 28.01 60.28
N GLU A 660 271.61 29.22 60.10
CA GLU A 660 272.36 30.35 59.53
C GLU A 660 273.27 31.01 60.56
N GLU A 661 272.82 31.13 61.82
CA GLU A 661 273.67 31.57 62.94
C GLU A 661 274.87 30.64 63.15
N MET A 662 274.65 29.32 63.09
CA MET A 662 275.72 28.31 63.18
C MET A 662 276.73 28.34 62.01
N GLN A 663 276.34 28.88 60.85
CA GLN A 663 277.19 28.89 59.66
C GLN A 663 278.05 30.16 59.57
N ALA A 664 277.58 31.31 60.07
CA ALA A 664 278.36 32.55 60.11
C ALA A 664 279.62 32.44 61.00
N HIS A 665 279.53 31.72 62.12
CA HIS A 665 280.65 31.50 63.05
C HIS A 665 281.79 30.61 62.51
N LEU A 666 281.69 30.06 61.29
CA LEU A 666 282.69 29.14 60.73
C LEU A 666 283.65 29.76 59.72
N GLU A 667 283.42 30.98 59.23
CA GLU A 667 284.29 31.64 58.25
C GLU A 667 285.27 32.66 58.88
N GLU A 668 285.18 32.91 60.19
CA GLU A 668 286.02 33.88 60.93
C GLU A 668 287.46 33.39 61.24
N VAL A 669 287.93 32.30 60.59
CA VAL A 669 289.18 31.58 60.95
C VAL A 669 290.05 31.20 59.73
N LYS A 670 290.09 32.03 58.67
CA LYS A 670 291.12 31.98 57.60
C LYS A 670 291.51 33.36 57.08
#